data_AF-A0A8V0Z3S8-F1
#
_entry.id   AF-A0A8V0Z3S8-F1
#
_cell.length_a   1.000
_cell.length_b   1.000
_cell.length_c   1.000
_cell.angle_alpha   90.00
_cell.angle_beta   90.00
_cell.angle_gamma   90.00
#
_symmetry.space_group_name_H-M   'P 1'
#
loop_
_entity.id
_entity.type
_entity.pdbx_description
1 polymer ?
#
loop_
_entity_poly.entity_id
_entity_poly.type
_entity_poly.pdbx_seq_one_letter_code
_entity_poly.pdbx_strand_id
1 'polypeptide(L)'
;MEAAAQGEASIQDEAVDKSNFKECNQIAFYRRQKLLHPGKSLYRALLDTVTLSDENVKFHIIHEENKVLLQVEIYEIEGNIFRLKINEAAPLRARYEVPDVLIKEPTTQKLSMSQKEGGILVLTSVNGDYKLRVTANPFQVELQFKDETVLSMNSNGLLYFEHLQPPPSDRKPTAENEEAASDSSKDNQEDLGLWQERFGSFLDIKAHGPSSVGMDFSLHGFDHLYGIPQHTESLLLKNTSDGDAYRLYNLDIFGHKIHDKIGIYGSVPLLIAHKPDRTSGIFWLNSSETLVDINTKAVAEHIPTETAADISKQRAVPVTDVRWMSESGIIDVFLLMGPTAFDIFKQFAQLTGTQALPPLFSLGYHQCRWNYEDEQDVKAVDAGFDEHDIPYDVIWLDIEHTDGKRYFTWDKKKFQNPKKMQELLRKKKRKLVVIVDPHIKADPMYTLYSQGKEKGYFVKDRNGKDFEGICWPGSSYYLDFTNPEVRKWYADQFAFKTYKGSTNILFVWNDMNEPSVFKGAELTMQKDAVHYNNWEHRELHNLYGFYQQMATAEGLIKRSSGKERPFVLTRSFFAGSQKYGAVWTGDNTAEWGYLKISIPMLLTISMAGISFCGADVGGFIGDPEPELLVRWYQAGAYQPFFRGHSNMKSKRREPWLFGEKNTQIIREAIRERYVLLPYLYTLFYRAHTEAEPVMRPLWIEFPEKLETFGVEDEYMLGNALLVYPVTDKEAKAVSVLLPGSEEVWYDFRKFKRMEDRGTLKIPVTLENIPIFQRGGTVIPLKTAAGKSTEWMTNISYELRVALNTEPSTSPLEEEAAENWQGTNFLDMPVQ
;
A
#
# COMPACT_ATOMS: atom_id res chain seq x y z
N MET A 1 3.70 -35.91 -41.76
CA MET A 1 4.19 -34.54 -41.48
C MET A 1 3.04 -33.82 -40.80
N GLU A 2 2.87 -34.09 -39.51
CA GLU A 2 1.89 -33.44 -38.63
C GLU A 2 2.66 -32.41 -37.82
N ALA A 3 2.34 -31.13 -38.04
CA ALA A 3 2.87 -30.04 -37.22
C ALA A 3 1.98 -29.92 -35.99
N ALA A 4 2.56 -30.15 -34.82
CA ALA A 4 1.94 -29.96 -33.53
C ALA A 4 1.55 -28.49 -33.34
N ALA A 5 0.25 -28.25 -33.16
CA ALA A 5 -0.26 -26.98 -32.64
C ALA A 5 0.20 -26.82 -31.20
N GLN A 6 1.14 -25.89 -30.96
CA GLN A 6 1.44 -25.40 -29.62
C GLN A 6 0.31 -24.47 -29.21
N GLY A 7 -0.44 -24.85 -28.18
CA GLY A 7 -1.49 -24.02 -27.59
C GLY A 7 -0.89 -22.75 -27.00
N GLU A 8 -1.25 -21.61 -27.59
CA GLU A 8 -1.17 -20.32 -26.92
C GLU A 8 -2.09 -20.37 -25.69
N ALA A 9 -1.53 -20.15 -24.50
CA ALA A 9 -2.32 -19.94 -23.30
C ALA A 9 -3.03 -18.58 -23.43
N SER A 10 -4.19 -18.57 -24.08
CA SER A 10 -5.08 -17.42 -24.07
C SER A 10 -5.72 -17.35 -22.68
N ILE A 11 -5.45 -16.30 -21.92
CA ILE A 11 -6.22 -16.02 -20.70
C ILE A 11 -7.63 -15.63 -21.16
N GLN A 12 -8.54 -16.60 -21.04
CA GLN A 12 -9.94 -16.50 -21.44
C GLN A 12 -10.70 -15.52 -20.54
N ASP A 13 -11.91 -15.15 -20.97
CA ASP A 13 -12.85 -14.22 -20.31
C ASP A 13 -13.39 -14.76 -18.98
N GLU A 14 -12.52 -15.06 -18.02
CA GLU A 14 -12.94 -15.67 -16.75
C GLU A 14 -13.06 -14.61 -15.67
N ALA A 15 -14.28 -14.43 -15.17
CA ALA A 15 -14.49 -13.89 -13.84
C ALA A 15 -13.56 -14.62 -12.85
N VAL A 16 -12.97 -13.91 -11.88
CA VAL A 16 -12.07 -14.47 -10.85
C VAL A 16 -12.55 -15.86 -10.44
N ASP A 17 -11.81 -16.90 -10.84
CA ASP A 17 -12.07 -18.25 -10.35
C ASP A 17 -11.60 -18.29 -8.89
N LYS A 18 -12.56 -18.11 -7.98
CA LYS A 18 -12.33 -18.11 -6.54
C LYS A 18 -11.66 -19.39 -6.05
N SER A 19 -11.80 -20.51 -6.77
CA SER A 19 -11.16 -21.77 -6.37
C SER A 19 -9.63 -21.72 -6.45
N ASN A 20 -9.06 -20.74 -7.16
CA ASN A 20 -7.62 -20.55 -7.22
C ASN A 20 -7.03 -19.89 -5.97
N PHE A 21 -7.83 -19.27 -5.11
CA PHE A 21 -7.33 -18.53 -3.95
C PHE A 21 -7.86 -19.15 -2.65
N LYS A 22 -7.01 -19.19 -1.63
CA LYS A 22 -7.41 -19.75 -0.34
C LYS A 22 -8.43 -18.85 0.36
N GLU A 23 -9.51 -19.45 0.81
CA GLU A 23 -10.35 -18.90 1.87
C GLU A 23 -9.59 -18.95 3.21
N CYS A 24 -9.98 -18.11 4.17
CA CYS A 24 -9.34 -18.09 5.49
C CYS A 24 -9.31 -19.48 6.14
N ASN A 25 -10.40 -20.25 6.02
CA ASN A 25 -10.51 -21.61 6.56
C ASN A 25 -9.57 -22.64 5.88
N GLN A 26 -8.99 -22.34 4.72
CA GLN A 26 -8.04 -23.21 4.02
C GLN A 26 -6.59 -22.91 4.43
N ILE A 27 -6.34 -21.79 5.11
CA ILE A 27 -5.01 -21.36 5.53
C ILE A 27 -4.66 -22.05 6.86
N ALA A 28 -3.72 -22.99 6.82
CA ALA A 28 -3.44 -23.87 7.95
C ALA A 28 -2.99 -23.11 9.21
N PHE A 29 -2.06 -22.14 9.09
CA PHE A 29 -1.58 -21.41 10.27
C PHE A 29 -2.69 -20.56 10.89
N TYR A 30 -3.55 -19.94 10.08
CA TYR A 30 -4.72 -19.20 10.57
C TYR A 30 -5.66 -20.13 11.33
N ARG A 31 -6.03 -21.29 10.76
CA ARG A 31 -6.84 -22.30 11.46
C ARG A 31 -6.25 -22.66 12.82
N ARG A 32 -4.93 -22.91 12.89
CA ARG A 32 -4.24 -23.23 14.16
C ARG A 32 -4.31 -22.08 15.16
N GLN A 33 -4.03 -20.84 14.74
CA GLN A 33 -4.13 -19.68 15.62
C GLN A 33 -5.55 -19.46 16.15
N LYS A 34 -6.58 -19.76 15.33
CA LYS A 34 -8.00 -19.64 15.72
C LYS A 34 -8.47 -20.70 16.73
N LEU A 35 -7.70 -21.78 16.95
CA LEU A 35 -7.94 -22.71 18.06
C LEU A 35 -7.70 -22.06 19.43
N LEU A 36 -6.89 -20.99 19.49
CA LEU A 36 -6.70 -20.20 20.69
C LEU A 36 -7.88 -19.21 20.84
N HIS A 37 -8.67 -19.40 21.90
CA HIS A 37 -9.82 -18.57 22.24
C HIS A 37 -9.48 -17.51 23.30
N PRO A 38 -10.23 -16.38 23.35
CA PRO A 38 -10.03 -15.35 24.36
C PRO A 38 -10.10 -15.92 25.79
N GLY A 39 -9.12 -15.57 26.62
CA GLY A 39 -9.01 -16.11 27.97
C GLY A 39 -7.70 -15.75 28.65
N LYS A 40 -7.32 -16.56 29.65
CA LYS A 40 -6.02 -16.39 30.32
C LYS A 40 -4.90 -16.77 29.34
N SER A 41 -3.99 -15.83 29.06
CA SER A 41 -2.81 -16.13 28.22
C SER A 41 -2.02 -17.32 28.76
N LEU A 42 -1.49 -18.13 27.85
CA LEU A 42 -0.58 -19.24 28.15
C LEU A 42 0.84 -18.75 28.48
N TYR A 43 1.12 -17.46 28.38
CA TYR A 43 2.42 -16.87 28.64
C TYR A 43 2.47 -16.14 29.99
N ARG A 44 3.61 -16.24 30.66
CA ARG A 44 3.93 -15.49 31.88
C ARG A 44 5.29 -14.80 31.75
N ALA A 45 5.39 -13.55 32.18
CA ALA A 45 6.67 -12.84 32.25
C ALA A 45 7.51 -13.28 33.46
N LEU A 46 8.82 -13.41 33.23
CA LEU A 46 9.82 -13.68 34.24
C LEU A 46 10.49 -12.37 34.65
N LEU A 47 9.85 -11.61 35.55
CA LEU A 47 10.32 -10.27 35.90
C LEU A 47 11.75 -10.26 36.50
N ASP A 48 12.21 -11.36 37.09
CA ASP A 48 13.59 -11.47 37.59
C ASP A 48 14.65 -11.40 36.47
N THR A 49 14.25 -11.66 35.22
CA THR A 49 15.11 -11.58 34.03
C THR A 49 15.16 -10.18 33.41
N VAL A 50 14.43 -9.21 33.97
CA VAL A 50 14.39 -7.84 33.44
C VAL A 50 15.79 -7.22 33.47
N THR A 51 16.24 -6.78 32.30
CA THR A 51 17.44 -5.99 32.10
C THR A 51 17.06 -4.66 31.48
N LEU A 52 17.61 -3.57 32.02
CA LEU A 52 17.40 -2.22 31.55
C LEU A 52 18.71 -1.69 30.97
N SER A 53 18.66 -1.20 29.74
CA SER A 53 19.76 -0.48 29.09
C SER A 53 19.33 0.96 28.78
N ASP A 54 20.23 1.75 28.20
CA ASP A 54 19.88 3.08 27.69
C ASP A 54 19.03 3.01 26.40
N GLU A 55 18.98 1.84 25.74
CA GLU A 55 18.28 1.66 24.46
C GLU A 55 16.93 0.96 24.59
N ASN A 56 16.83 -0.02 25.50
CA ASN A 56 15.66 -0.89 25.62
C ASN A 56 15.53 -1.56 27.00
N VAL A 57 14.36 -2.15 27.20
CA VAL A 57 14.09 -3.09 28.29
C VAL A 57 13.93 -4.49 27.72
N LYS A 58 14.63 -5.48 28.27
CA LYS A 58 14.50 -6.88 27.86
C LYS A 58 14.09 -7.75 29.04
N PHE A 59 13.25 -8.74 28.78
CA PHE A 59 12.91 -9.79 29.74
C PHE A 59 12.41 -11.03 29.01
N HIS A 60 12.41 -12.17 29.70
CA HIS A 60 11.84 -13.40 29.18
C HIS A 60 10.37 -13.55 29.54
N ILE A 61 9.61 -14.10 28.60
CA ILE A 61 8.31 -14.73 28.88
C ILE A 61 8.44 -16.24 28.68
N ILE A 62 7.69 -17.01 29.45
CA ILE A 62 7.66 -18.46 29.37
C ILE A 62 6.24 -18.92 29.03
N HIS A 63 6.13 -19.88 28.11
CA HIS A 63 4.87 -20.59 27.88
C HIS A 63 4.64 -21.61 29.02
N GLU A 64 3.51 -21.51 29.70
CA GLU A 64 3.20 -22.29 30.91
C GLU A 64 3.15 -23.80 30.64
N GLU A 65 2.70 -24.24 29.46
CA GLU A 65 2.62 -25.68 29.13
C GLU A 65 3.95 -26.24 28.59
N ASN A 66 4.39 -25.79 27.41
CA ASN A 66 5.57 -26.34 26.73
C ASN A 66 6.93 -25.80 27.23
N LYS A 67 6.93 -24.85 28.17
CA LYS A 67 8.12 -24.26 28.82
C LYS A 67 9.10 -23.53 27.90
N VAL A 68 8.70 -23.22 26.66
CA VAL A 68 9.53 -22.43 25.73
C VAL A 68 9.72 -21.02 26.27
N LEU A 69 10.95 -20.54 26.20
CA LEU A 69 11.34 -19.18 26.57
C LEU A 69 11.39 -18.28 25.33
N LEU A 70 10.68 -17.16 25.39
CA LEU A 70 10.75 -16.09 24.40
C LEU A 70 11.38 -14.85 25.05
N GLN A 71 12.15 -14.10 24.27
CA GLN A 71 12.69 -12.80 24.65
C GLN A 71 11.74 -11.71 24.17
N VAL A 72 11.35 -10.84 25.09
CA VAL A 72 10.61 -9.61 24.83
C VAL A 72 11.58 -8.44 24.92
N GLU A 73 11.51 -7.54 23.95
CA GLU A 73 12.25 -6.29 23.94
C GLU A 73 11.28 -5.12 23.73
N ILE A 74 11.36 -4.12 24.62
CA ILE A 74 10.55 -2.90 24.54
C ILE A 74 11.48 -1.72 24.35
N TYR A 75 11.17 -0.90 23.35
CA TYR A 75 11.89 0.32 23.02
C TYR A 75 10.93 1.51 23.08
N GLU A 76 11.42 2.64 23.58
CA GLU A 76 10.87 3.96 23.26
C GLU A 76 11.72 4.55 22.14
N ILE A 77 11.08 5.15 21.16
CA ILE A 77 11.69 5.78 19.98
C ILE A 77 11.20 7.24 19.96
N GLU A 78 12.09 8.14 19.53
CA GLU A 78 11.77 9.55 19.39
C GLU A 78 10.48 9.77 18.60
N GLY A 79 9.63 10.70 19.08
CA GLY A 79 8.36 11.03 18.44
C GLY A 79 7.17 10.24 18.97
N ASN A 80 7.17 9.81 20.24
CA ASN A 80 6.10 9.01 20.86
C ASN A 80 5.83 7.67 20.15
N ILE A 81 6.89 6.99 19.74
CA ILE A 81 6.82 5.67 19.11
C ILE A 81 7.30 4.63 20.12
N PHE A 82 6.57 3.51 20.24
CA PHE A 82 7.01 2.37 21.04
C PHE A 82 7.21 1.16 20.14
N ARG A 83 8.29 0.40 20.31
CA ARG A 83 8.52 -0.85 19.57
C ARG A 83 8.50 -2.02 20.54
N LEU A 84 7.76 -3.07 20.21
CA LEU A 84 7.78 -4.35 20.92
C LEU A 84 8.29 -5.42 19.96
N LYS A 85 9.34 -6.13 20.36
CA LYS A 85 9.79 -7.35 19.68
C LYS A 85 9.58 -8.57 20.56
N ILE A 86 9.06 -9.65 20.00
CA ILE A 86 9.02 -10.97 20.65
C ILE A 86 9.66 -11.99 19.71
N ASN A 87 10.68 -12.68 20.21
CA ASN A 87 11.41 -13.72 19.49
C ASN A 87 11.74 -14.88 20.44
N GLU A 88 12.12 -16.05 19.90
CA GLU A 88 12.64 -17.14 20.74
C GLU A 88 13.94 -16.71 21.40
N ALA A 89 14.12 -17.04 22.69
CA ALA A 89 15.36 -16.72 23.40
C ALA A 89 16.55 -17.55 22.90
N ALA A 90 16.29 -18.76 22.40
CA ALA A 90 17.29 -19.67 21.85
C ALA A 90 16.69 -20.51 20.71
N PRO A 91 16.47 -19.92 19.52
CA PRO A 91 15.83 -20.64 18.43
C PRO A 91 16.75 -21.67 17.78
N LEU A 92 16.16 -22.71 17.18
CA LEU A 92 16.90 -23.70 16.38
C LEU A 92 17.60 -23.08 15.16
N ARG A 93 17.01 -22.01 14.60
CA ARG A 93 17.59 -21.16 13.55
C ARG A 93 17.05 -19.74 13.71
N ALA A 94 17.71 -18.74 13.15
CA ALA A 94 17.16 -17.40 13.14
C ALA A 94 15.74 -17.36 12.54
N ARG A 95 14.88 -16.53 13.10
CA ARG A 95 13.59 -16.15 12.49
C ARG A 95 13.79 -14.95 11.60
N TYR A 96 12.95 -14.81 10.59
CA TYR A 96 13.04 -13.70 9.66
C TYR A 96 12.70 -12.39 10.36
N GLU A 97 13.60 -11.40 10.25
CA GLU A 97 13.37 -10.02 10.60
C GLU A 97 13.40 -9.20 9.32
N VAL A 98 12.38 -8.37 9.09
CA VAL A 98 12.19 -7.66 7.82
C VAL A 98 13.32 -6.65 7.57
N PRO A 99 14.16 -6.84 6.53
CA PRO A 99 15.22 -5.90 6.19
C PRO A 99 14.74 -4.81 5.22
N ASP A 100 15.56 -3.76 5.04
CA ASP A 100 15.45 -2.69 4.02
C ASP A 100 14.16 -1.81 4.03
N VAL A 101 13.15 -2.18 4.83
CA VAL A 101 11.92 -1.39 5.06
C VAL A 101 12.23 -0.21 5.97
N LEU A 102 12.82 -0.48 7.14
CA LEU A 102 13.32 0.57 8.02
C LEU A 102 14.48 1.31 7.34
N ILE A 103 14.40 2.63 7.22
CA ILE A 103 15.42 3.43 6.52
C ILE A 103 16.76 3.48 7.25
N LYS A 104 16.72 3.27 8.58
CA LYS A 104 17.84 3.13 9.51
C LYS A 104 17.31 2.55 10.82
N GLU A 105 18.20 2.09 11.69
CA GLU A 105 17.80 1.78 13.06
C GLU A 105 17.25 3.05 13.75
N PRO A 106 16.04 3.01 14.32
CA PRO A 106 15.43 4.17 14.95
C PRO A 106 16.24 4.66 16.16
N THR A 107 16.28 5.98 16.37
CA THR A 107 16.89 6.58 17.54
C THR A 107 16.03 6.31 18.76
N THR A 108 16.58 5.56 19.72
CA THR A 108 15.88 5.13 20.94
C THR A 108 15.96 6.20 22.03
N GLN A 109 15.00 6.14 22.95
CA GLN A 109 14.96 6.93 24.17
C GLN A 109 14.92 6.00 25.38
N LYS A 110 15.51 6.48 26.49
CA LYS A 110 15.67 5.66 27.69
C LYS A 110 14.36 5.57 28.46
N LEU A 111 13.79 4.37 28.49
CA LEU A 111 12.72 4.02 29.42
C LEU A 111 13.24 3.98 30.85
N SER A 112 12.47 4.49 31.80
CA SER A 112 12.78 4.39 33.23
C SER A 112 11.89 3.36 33.93
N MET A 113 12.48 2.52 34.77
CA MET A 113 11.72 1.53 35.54
C MET A 113 11.23 2.18 36.84
N SER A 114 9.93 2.46 36.93
CA SER A 114 9.32 3.14 38.09
C SER A 114 8.75 2.16 39.12
N GLN A 115 8.43 0.92 38.72
CA GLN A 115 7.96 -0.12 39.63
C GLN A 115 8.38 -1.52 39.14
N LYS A 116 8.75 -2.42 40.06
CA LYS A 116 9.00 -3.84 39.82
C LYS A 116 8.65 -4.69 41.04
N GLU A 117 7.36 -4.75 41.38
CA GLU A 117 6.86 -5.45 42.57
C GLU A 117 5.48 -6.07 42.32
N GLY A 118 5.11 -7.10 43.09
CA GLY A 118 3.76 -7.69 43.02
C GLY A 118 3.37 -8.30 41.67
N GLY A 119 4.35 -8.73 40.86
CA GLY A 119 4.09 -9.26 39.51
C GLY A 119 3.79 -8.17 38.46
N ILE A 120 4.11 -6.92 38.76
CA ILE A 120 3.93 -5.77 37.88
C ILE A 120 5.29 -5.11 37.64
N LEU A 121 5.57 -4.79 36.37
CA LEU A 121 6.67 -3.93 35.94
C LEU A 121 6.07 -2.68 35.29
N VAL A 122 6.47 -1.49 35.73
CA VAL A 122 6.05 -0.23 35.10
C VAL A 122 7.27 0.47 34.51
N LEU A 123 7.21 0.72 33.21
CA LEU A 123 8.19 1.49 32.45
C LEU A 123 7.60 2.86 32.15
N THR A 124 8.33 3.93 32.41
CA THR A 124 7.89 5.31 32.17
C THR A 124 8.73 5.90 31.05
N SER A 125 8.04 6.49 30.07
CA SER A 125 8.61 7.24 28.95
C SER A 125 9.48 8.41 29.41
N VAL A 126 10.37 8.88 28.54
CA VAL A 126 11.26 10.00 28.86
C VAL A 126 10.52 11.31 29.16
N ASN A 127 9.36 11.53 28.53
CA ASN A 127 8.52 12.71 28.77
C ASN A 127 7.61 12.56 30.01
N GLY A 128 7.47 11.34 30.55
CA GLY A 128 6.62 11.03 31.70
C GLY A 128 5.13 10.92 31.40
N ASP A 129 4.68 11.23 30.19
CA ASP A 129 3.27 11.20 29.80
C ASP A 129 2.78 9.76 29.55
N TYR A 130 3.66 8.89 29.06
CA TYR A 130 3.34 7.49 28.79
C TYR A 130 3.96 6.54 29.82
N LYS A 131 3.20 5.50 30.18
CA LYS A 131 3.65 4.38 31.01
C LYS A 131 3.30 3.05 30.32
N LEU A 132 4.24 2.11 30.29
CA LEU A 132 3.98 0.72 29.91
C LEU A 132 3.91 -0.12 31.18
N ARG A 133 2.71 -0.61 31.50
CA ARG A 133 2.45 -1.50 32.63
C ARG A 133 2.45 -2.95 32.13
N VAL A 134 3.49 -3.69 32.47
CA VAL A 134 3.62 -5.12 32.18
C VAL A 134 3.06 -5.91 33.37
N THR A 135 1.99 -6.67 33.14
CA THR A 135 1.49 -7.66 34.10
C THR A 135 2.15 -9.01 33.80
N ALA A 136 2.67 -9.67 34.84
CA ALA A 136 3.43 -10.89 34.64
C ALA A 136 2.58 -12.13 34.36
N ASN A 137 1.50 -12.37 35.10
CA ASN A 137 0.70 -13.60 35.02
C ASN A 137 -0.83 -13.31 35.04
N PRO A 138 -1.54 -13.47 33.90
CA PRO A 138 -0.98 -13.73 32.56
C PRO A 138 -0.12 -12.55 32.06
N PHE A 139 0.77 -12.83 31.10
CA PHE A 139 1.57 -11.79 30.45
C PHE A 139 0.65 -10.83 29.68
N GLN A 140 0.72 -9.55 30.00
CA GLN A 140 -0.02 -8.49 29.32
C GLN A 140 0.79 -7.20 29.38
N VAL A 141 0.68 -6.35 28.37
CA VAL A 141 1.25 -4.99 28.40
C VAL A 141 0.12 -3.97 28.19
N GLU A 142 0.04 -2.97 29.05
CA GLU A 142 -0.89 -1.85 28.92
C GLU A 142 -0.08 -0.58 28.68
N LEU A 143 -0.37 0.11 27.58
CA LEU A 143 0.16 1.44 27.32
C LEU A 143 -0.84 2.46 27.84
N GLN A 144 -0.39 3.25 28.82
CA GLN A 144 -1.17 4.28 29.48
C GLN A 144 -0.64 5.66 29.07
N PHE A 145 -1.55 6.59 28.83
CA PHE A 145 -1.25 8.01 28.66
C PHE A 145 -1.94 8.77 29.79
N LYS A 146 -1.15 9.48 30.62
CA LYS A 146 -1.67 10.21 31.80
C LYS A 146 -2.62 9.37 32.66
N ASP A 147 -2.21 8.12 32.91
CA ASP A 147 -2.93 7.10 33.71
C ASP A 147 -4.22 6.53 33.09
N GLU A 148 -4.59 6.92 31.87
CA GLU A 148 -5.64 6.28 31.08
C GLU A 148 -5.05 5.21 30.16
N THR A 149 -5.58 3.99 30.17
CA THR A 149 -5.16 2.94 29.23
C THR A 149 -5.68 3.26 27.83
N VAL A 150 -4.76 3.54 26.90
CA VAL A 150 -5.11 3.84 25.50
C VAL A 150 -5.00 2.62 24.59
N LEU A 151 -4.13 1.68 24.93
CA LEU A 151 -3.91 0.44 24.19
C LEU A 151 -3.49 -0.66 25.14
N SER A 152 -4.06 -1.86 24.95
CA SER A 152 -3.60 -3.08 25.63
C SER A 152 -3.11 -4.10 24.61
N MET A 153 -2.13 -4.89 25.04
CA MET A 153 -1.45 -5.92 24.27
C MET A 153 -1.63 -7.26 24.99
N ASN A 154 -2.07 -8.29 24.27
CA ASN A 154 -2.36 -9.61 24.82
C ASN A 154 -3.42 -9.59 25.94
N SER A 155 -4.32 -8.60 25.94
CA SER A 155 -5.40 -8.46 26.92
C SER A 155 -6.45 -9.56 26.80
N ASN A 156 -6.65 -10.11 25.61
CA ASN A 156 -7.53 -11.26 25.39
C ASN A 156 -6.76 -12.59 25.49
N GLY A 157 -5.46 -12.56 25.79
CA GLY A 157 -4.63 -13.75 25.95
C GLY A 157 -4.34 -14.49 24.65
N LEU A 158 -4.37 -13.80 23.50
CA LEU A 158 -4.23 -14.41 22.16
C LEU A 158 -2.81 -14.31 21.58
N LEU A 159 -1.81 -13.95 22.38
CA LEU A 159 -0.40 -14.14 22.02
C LEU A 159 -0.17 -15.60 21.66
N TYR A 160 0.29 -15.83 20.44
CA TYR A 160 0.54 -17.13 19.86
C TYR A 160 1.90 -17.12 19.18
N PHE A 161 2.71 -18.14 19.47
CA PHE A 161 4.07 -18.23 18.96
C PHE A 161 4.44 -19.70 18.78
N GLU A 162 4.43 -20.18 17.54
CA GLU A 162 4.82 -21.55 17.22
C GLU A 162 6.34 -21.66 17.25
N HIS A 163 6.91 -22.12 18.35
CA HIS A 163 8.36 -22.32 18.47
C HIS A 163 8.88 -23.32 17.42
N LEU A 164 10.09 -23.07 16.93
CA LEU A 164 10.71 -23.96 15.94
C LEU A 164 10.96 -25.35 16.53
N GLN A 165 10.59 -26.39 15.80
CA GLN A 165 10.78 -27.79 16.20
C GLN A 165 11.66 -28.52 15.18
N PRO A 166 12.42 -29.56 15.59
CA PRO A 166 13.08 -30.43 14.64
C PRO A 166 12.05 -31.22 13.81
N PRO A 167 12.37 -31.55 12.55
CA PRO A 167 11.53 -32.39 11.70
C PRO A 167 11.13 -33.69 12.39
N PRO A 168 9.94 -34.25 12.12
CA PRO A 168 9.49 -35.50 12.73
C PRO A 168 10.45 -36.68 12.54
N SER A 169 11.20 -36.71 11.42
CA SER A 169 12.20 -37.74 11.11
C SER A 169 13.39 -37.76 12.07
N ASP A 170 13.68 -36.64 12.73
CA ASP A 170 14.90 -36.45 13.52
C ASP A 170 14.64 -36.56 15.03
N ARG A 171 13.39 -36.84 15.43
CA ARG A 171 13.00 -37.04 16.82
C ARG A 171 13.50 -38.41 17.30
N LYS A 172 14.43 -38.43 18.27
CA LYS A 172 14.83 -39.68 18.96
C LYS A 172 13.61 -40.25 19.71
N PRO A 173 13.34 -41.57 19.65
CA PRO A 173 12.31 -42.18 20.47
C PRO A 173 12.72 -42.08 21.94
N THR A 174 11.97 -41.30 22.72
CA THR A 174 11.99 -41.35 24.18
C THR A 174 10.88 -42.28 24.66
N ALA A 175 11.02 -42.85 25.86
CA ALA A 175 10.06 -43.82 26.42
C ALA A 175 8.62 -43.28 26.58
N GLU A 176 8.41 -41.97 26.48
CA GLU A 176 7.08 -41.32 26.46
C GLU A 176 6.43 -41.28 25.05
N ASN A 177 7.22 -41.48 23.98
CA ASN A 177 6.73 -41.42 22.59
C ASN A 177 6.13 -42.75 22.09
N GLU A 178 6.26 -43.84 22.84
CA GLU A 178 5.68 -45.14 22.45
C GLU A 178 4.18 -45.24 22.78
N GLU A 179 3.65 -44.47 23.73
CA GLU A 179 2.21 -44.45 24.04
C GLU A 179 1.40 -43.46 23.18
N ALA A 180 2.05 -42.47 22.55
CA ALA A 180 1.38 -41.45 21.73
C ALA A 180 1.35 -41.77 20.22
N ALA A 181 2.05 -42.82 19.78
CA ALA A 181 2.11 -43.24 18.37
C ALA A 181 0.94 -44.17 17.99
N SER A 182 -0.30 -43.78 18.29
CA SER A 182 -1.48 -44.32 17.62
C SER A 182 -1.68 -43.61 16.27
N ASP A 183 -2.28 -44.30 15.29
CA ASP A 183 -2.59 -43.77 13.94
C ASP A 183 -3.27 -42.38 13.98
N SER A 184 -4.05 -42.10 15.03
CA SER A 184 -4.74 -40.82 15.27
C SER A 184 -3.81 -39.59 15.41
N SER A 185 -2.54 -39.77 15.76
CA SER A 185 -1.58 -38.66 15.92
C SER A 185 -1.05 -38.12 14.59
N LYS A 186 -0.95 -38.98 13.56
CA LYS A 186 -0.57 -38.58 12.20
C LYS A 186 -1.74 -37.89 11.49
N ASP A 187 -2.95 -38.42 11.63
CA ASP A 187 -4.17 -37.83 11.08
C ASP A 187 -4.39 -36.39 11.62
N ASN A 188 -4.14 -36.16 12.91
CA ASN A 188 -4.23 -34.82 13.50
C ASN A 188 -3.15 -33.84 12.98
N GLN A 189 -1.95 -34.30 12.61
CA GLN A 189 -0.89 -33.41 12.08
C GLN A 189 -1.14 -33.00 10.63
N GLU A 190 -1.68 -33.91 9.81
CA GLU A 190 -2.09 -33.60 8.44
C GLU A 190 -3.29 -32.64 8.41
N ASP A 191 -4.28 -32.85 9.29
CA ASP A 191 -5.44 -31.95 9.39
C ASP A 191 -5.04 -30.52 9.83
N LEU A 192 -4.07 -30.39 10.74
CA LEU A 192 -3.55 -29.11 11.21
C LEU A 192 -2.52 -28.46 10.26
N GLY A 193 -2.08 -29.16 9.21
CA GLY A 193 -1.12 -28.66 8.22
C GLY A 193 0.22 -28.18 8.81
N LEU A 194 0.73 -28.88 9.83
CA LEU A 194 1.91 -28.44 10.61
C LEU A 194 3.20 -28.49 9.80
N TRP A 195 3.41 -29.58 9.05
CA TRP A 195 4.65 -29.83 8.30
C TRP A 195 4.45 -29.80 6.79
N GLN A 196 3.25 -30.16 6.35
CA GLN A 196 2.88 -30.18 4.95
C GLN A 196 1.45 -29.67 4.82
N GLU A 197 1.16 -28.98 3.72
CA GLU A 197 -0.16 -28.45 3.42
C GLU A 197 -0.44 -28.62 1.93
N ARG A 198 -1.65 -29.06 1.58
CA ARG A 198 -2.08 -29.20 0.19
C ARG A 198 -3.07 -28.11 -0.16
N PHE A 199 -2.88 -27.53 -1.33
CA PHE A 199 -3.86 -26.63 -1.95
C PHE A 199 -3.96 -26.98 -3.43
N GLY A 200 -5.11 -27.53 -3.83
CA GLY A 200 -5.25 -28.17 -5.14
C GLY A 200 -4.19 -29.24 -5.37
N SER A 201 -3.43 -29.12 -6.47
CA SER A 201 -2.32 -30.02 -6.79
C SER A 201 -0.99 -29.65 -6.10
N PHE A 202 -0.91 -28.51 -5.41
CA PHE A 202 0.32 -28.02 -4.81
C PHE A 202 0.51 -28.61 -3.42
N LEU A 203 1.72 -29.10 -3.16
CA LEU A 203 2.15 -29.58 -1.84
C LEU A 203 3.20 -28.62 -1.31
N ASP A 204 2.82 -27.83 -0.32
CA ASP A 204 3.72 -27.01 0.49
C ASP A 204 4.39 -27.89 1.55
N ILE A 205 5.73 -27.94 1.57
CA ILE A 205 6.52 -28.58 2.63
C ILE A 205 7.22 -27.49 3.42
N LYS A 206 6.89 -27.39 4.71
CA LYS A 206 7.50 -26.45 5.65
C LYS A 206 8.83 -27.03 6.12
N ALA A 207 9.93 -26.71 5.44
CA ALA A 207 11.26 -27.28 5.75
C ALA A 207 11.69 -27.04 7.19
N HIS A 208 11.15 -25.98 7.80
CA HIS A 208 11.47 -25.53 9.15
C HIS A 208 10.29 -25.67 10.13
N GLY A 209 9.24 -26.40 9.73
CA GLY A 209 8.06 -26.64 10.54
C GLY A 209 7.14 -25.43 10.71
N PRO A 210 6.13 -25.56 11.58
CA PRO A 210 5.20 -24.48 11.90
C PRO A 210 5.96 -23.36 12.63
N SER A 211 5.75 -22.12 12.20
CA SER A 211 6.49 -20.97 12.72
C SER A 211 5.64 -19.71 12.84
N SER A 212 4.31 -19.85 12.84
CA SER A 212 3.43 -18.68 12.88
C SER A 212 3.47 -17.94 14.20
N VAL A 213 3.24 -16.64 14.11
CA VAL A 213 3.22 -15.71 15.24
C VAL A 213 1.94 -14.90 15.20
N GLY A 214 1.42 -14.52 16.35
CA GLY A 214 0.23 -13.67 16.40
C GLY A 214 -0.01 -13.07 17.76
N MET A 215 -0.74 -11.97 17.78
CA MET A 215 -0.96 -11.17 18.98
C MET A 215 -2.19 -10.28 18.83
N ASP A 216 -2.94 -10.13 19.92
CA ASP A 216 -4.07 -9.21 20.00
C ASP A 216 -3.70 -7.86 20.64
N PHE A 217 -4.39 -6.83 20.17
CA PHE A 217 -4.32 -5.46 20.64
C PHE A 217 -5.75 -4.97 20.90
N SER A 218 -6.02 -4.41 22.07
CA SER A 218 -7.28 -3.73 22.38
C SER A 218 -7.07 -2.22 22.33
N LEU A 219 -7.79 -1.55 21.42
CA LEU A 219 -7.76 -0.11 21.21
C LEU A 219 -8.91 0.53 22.01
N HIS A 220 -8.58 1.22 23.10
CA HIS A 220 -9.59 1.74 24.04
C HIS A 220 -10.15 3.09 23.60
N GLY A 221 -11.48 3.18 23.50
CA GLY A 221 -12.19 4.37 23.04
C GLY A 221 -12.19 4.57 21.52
N PHE A 222 -11.72 3.58 20.75
CA PHE A 222 -11.69 3.61 19.29
C PHE A 222 -12.73 2.66 18.71
N ASP A 223 -13.41 3.09 17.65
CA ASP A 223 -14.35 2.32 16.83
C ASP A 223 -14.20 2.62 15.31
N HIS A 224 -13.34 3.57 14.93
CA HIS A 224 -13.04 3.90 13.53
C HIS A 224 -11.59 3.51 13.19
N LEU A 225 -11.45 2.50 12.34
CA LEU A 225 -10.17 1.91 11.95
C LEU A 225 -9.99 2.00 10.43
N TYR A 226 -8.76 2.24 10.00
CA TYR A 226 -8.36 2.48 8.62
C TYR A 226 -7.02 1.79 8.31
N GLY A 227 -6.66 1.73 7.02
CA GLY A 227 -5.34 1.30 6.58
C GLY A 227 -5.34 -0.13 6.05
N ILE A 228 -4.26 -0.86 6.33
CA ILE A 228 -3.95 -2.20 5.82
C ILE A 228 -4.25 -2.41 4.33
N PRO A 229 -3.90 -1.48 3.42
CA PRO A 229 -4.09 -1.72 1.99
C PRO A 229 -3.25 -2.93 1.53
N GLN A 230 -3.64 -3.65 0.48
CA GLN A 230 -4.64 -3.28 -0.52
C GLN A 230 -5.84 -4.22 -0.54
N HIS A 231 -7.03 -3.66 -0.31
CA HIS A 231 -8.32 -4.35 -0.42
C HIS A 231 -9.27 -3.53 -1.27
N THR A 232 -10.13 -4.20 -2.02
CA THR A 232 -11.19 -3.56 -2.80
C THR A 232 -12.41 -3.36 -1.90
N GLU A 233 -12.23 -2.62 -0.80
CA GLU A 233 -13.22 -2.48 0.27
C GLU A 233 -13.37 -1.01 0.70
N SER A 234 -14.34 -0.73 1.57
CA SER A 234 -14.59 0.56 2.19
C SER A 234 -13.37 1.14 2.91
N LEU A 235 -13.36 2.46 3.06
CA LEU A 235 -12.34 3.21 3.79
C LEU A 235 -12.27 2.77 5.26
N LEU A 236 -13.42 2.62 5.90
CA LEU A 236 -13.54 2.06 7.24
C LEU A 236 -13.39 0.55 7.20
N LEU A 237 -12.49 0.02 8.02
CA LEU A 237 -12.32 -1.40 8.20
C LEU A 237 -13.54 -1.99 8.92
N LYS A 238 -14.04 -3.11 8.40
CA LYS A 238 -15.21 -3.81 8.94
C LYS A 238 -14.79 -4.82 10.01
N ASN A 239 -15.71 -5.15 10.91
CA ASN A 239 -15.53 -6.30 11.79
C ASN A 239 -15.43 -7.60 10.96
N THR A 240 -14.63 -8.56 11.44
CA THR A 240 -14.37 -9.86 10.78
C THR A 240 -15.10 -11.02 11.45
N SER A 241 -16.20 -10.72 12.16
CA SER A 241 -17.04 -11.72 12.83
C SER A 241 -17.81 -12.63 11.87
N ASP A 242 -17.80 -12.30 10.57
CA ASP A 242 -18.35 -13.13 9.49
C ASP A 242 -17.45 -14.33 9.13
N GLY A 243 -16.26 -14.43 9.73
CA GLY A 243 -15.31 -15.53 9.52
C GLY A 243 -14.20 -15.21 8.52
N ASP A 244 -14.33 -14.09 7.80
CA ASP A 244 -13.35 -13.61 6.83
C ASP A 244 -12.50 -12.49 7.44
N ALA A 245 -11.21 -12.77 7.63
CA ALA A 245 -10.22 -11.79 8.07
C ALA A 245 -9.68 -10.98 6.88
N TYR A 246 -9.15 -9.79 7.16
CA TYR A 246 -8.36 -9.06 6.16
C TYR A 246 -7.07 -9.80 5.92
N ARG A 247 -6.77 -10.14 4.67
CA ARG A 247 -5.57 -10.89 4.28
C ARG A 247 -4.59 -9.97 3.56
N LEU A 248 -3.33 -10.06 3.96
CA LEU A 248 -2.17 -9.33 3.42
C LEU A 248 -1.22 -10.37 2.82
N TYR A 249 -1.44 -10.66 1.55
CA TYR A 249 -0.63 -11.56 0.74
C TYR A 249 -0.72 -11.07 -0.70
N ASN A 250 0.40 -10.65 -1.28
CA ASN A 250 0.42 -10.00 -2.58
C ASN A 250 0.05 -11.02 -3.69
N LEU A 251 -1.09 -10.84 -4.33
CA LEU A 251 -1.68 -11.79 -5.26
C LEU A 251 -2.14 -11.12 -6.55
N ASP A 252 -1.95 -11.84 -7.65
CA ASP A 252 -2.47 -11.46 -8.96
C ASP A 252 -3.94 -11.88 -9.10
N ILE A 253 -4.84 -11.03 -8.61
CA ILE A 253 -6.30 -11.27 -8.68
C ILE A 253 -6.90 -10.46 -9.84
N PHE A 254 -6.75 -10.98 -11.05
CA PHE A 254 -7.34 -10.41 -12.27
C PHE A 254 -8.85 -10.21 -12.13
N GLY A 255 -9.36 -8.98 -12.25
CA GLY A 255 -10.80 -8.69 -12.12
C GLY A 255 -11.34 -8.87 -10.70
N HIS A 256 -10.50 -8.55 -9.70
CA HIS A 256 -10.81 -8.62 -8.28
C HIS A 256 -12.21 -8.09 -7.93
N LYS A 257 -12.94 -8.79 -7.06
CA LYS A 257 -14.28 -8.38 -6.64
C LYS A 257 -14.23 -7.15 -5.74
N ILE A 258 -15.27 -6.33 -5.80
CA ILE A 258 -15.50 -5.25 -4.84
C ILE A 258 -16.11 -5.81 -3.54
N HIS A 259 -15.84 -5.13 -2.43
CA HIS A 259 -16.23 -5.50 -1.07
C HIS A 259 -15.74 -6.89 -0.65
N ASP A 260 -14.45 -7.16 -0.88
CA ASP A 260 -13.79 -8.44 -0.56
C ASP A 260 -12.50 -8.19 0.26
N LYS A 261 -12.23 -9.06 1.24
CA LYS A 261 -11.13 -8.92 2.24
C LYS A 261 -9.87 -9.73 1.91
N ILE A 262 -9.86 -10.46 0.80
CA ILE A 262 -8.78 -11.41 0.43
C ILE A 262 -7.38 -10.80 0.21
N GLY A 263 -7.31 -9.49 0.00
CA GLY A 263 -6.06 -8.81 -0.38
C GLY A 263 -5.75 -9.01 -1.87
N ILE A 264 -5.14 -8.02 -2.49
CA ILE A 264 -4.77 -8.07 -3.91
C ILE A 264 -3.26 -7.86 -4.06
N TYR A 265 -2.79 -6.88 -4.84
CA TYR A 265 -1.41 -6.87 -5.34
C TYR A 265 -0.36 -6.40 -4.33
N GLY A 266 -0.74 -5.58 -3.35
CA GLY A 266 0.18 -4.97 -2.38
C GLY A 266 -0.31 -5.04 -0.94
N SER A 267 0.63 -4.91 0.00
CA SER A 267 0.39 -5.04 1.44
C SER A 267 1.16 -4.00 2.24
N VAL A 268 0.49 -3.07 2.93
CA VAL A 268 1.12 -2.21 3.94
C VAL A 268 0.51 -2.52 5.31
N PRO A 269 1.22 -3.22 6.21
CA PRO A 269 0.66 -3.67 7.50
C PRO A 269 0.62 -2.54 8.55
N LEU A 270 0.05 -1.39 8.17
CA LEU A 270 -0.21 -0.23 9.02
C LEU A 270 -1.72 -0.09 9.22
N LEU A 271 -2.18 -0.21 10.47
CA LEU A 271 -3.54 0.11 10.87
C LEU A 271 -3.55 1.44 11.62
N ILE A 272 -4.52 2.29 11.32
CA ILE A 272 -4.72 3.59 11.95
C ILE A 272 -6.08 3.58 12.64
N ALA A 273 -6.15 4.02 13.89
CA ALA A 273 -7.37 4.18 14.66
C ALA A 273 -7.56 5.65 15.03
N HIS A 274 -8.77 6.16 14.84
CA HIS A 274 -9.07 7.57 15.06
C HIS A 274 -10.32 7.75 15.94
N LYS A 275 -10.25 8.76 16.80
CA LYS A 275 -11.35 9.33 17.57
C LYS A 275 -11.13 10.85 17.68
N PRO A 276 -12.15 11.66 18.04
CA PRO A 276 -12.09 13.12 17.93
C PRO A 276 -10.84 13.80 18.49
N ASP A 277 -10.31 13.31 19.60
CA ASP A 277 -9.19 13.90 20.33
C ASP A 277 -7.86 13.14 20.13
N ARG A 278 -7.85 12.03 19.38
CA ARG A 278 -6.67 11.18 19.24
C ARG A 278 -6.67 10.30 18.00
N THR A 279 -5.50 10.17 17.40
CA THR A 279 -5.16 9.15 16.42
C THR A 279 -4.02 8.29 16.96
N SER A 280 -4.12 6.98 16.76
CA SER A 280 -3.08 5.99 17.09
C SER A 280 -2.85 5.06 15.90
N GLY A 281 -1.70 4.43 15.81
CA GLY A 281 -1.36 3.47 14.76
C GLY A 281 -0.65 2.22 15.27
N ILE A 282 -0.89 1.10 14.61
CA ILE A 282 -0.19 -0.17 14.79
C ILE A 282 0.49 -0.49 13.46
N PHE A 283 1.82 -0.48 13.43
CA PHE A 283 2.61 -0.95 12.31
C PHE A 283 3.22 -2.31 12.64
N TRP A 284 2.67 -3.37 12.04
CA TRP A 284 3.10 -4.75 12.22
C TRP A 284 4.15 -5.12 11.16
N LEU A 285 5.44 -5.04 11.53
CA LEU A 285 6.54 -5.24 10.60
C LEU A 285 6.79 -6.73 10.35
N ASN A 286 5.96 -7.34 9.50
CA ASN A 286 6.08 -8.72 9.07
C ASN A 286 5.76 -8.85 7.57
N SER A 287 6.62 -9.55 6.82
CA SER A 287 6.53 -9.72 5.37
C SER A 287 5.92 -11.04 4.90
N SER A 288 5.60 -11.94 5.84
CA SER A 288 4.91 -13.18 5.53
C SER A 288 3.40 -12.95 5.33
N GLU A 289 2.71 -13.97 4.83
CA GLU A 289 1.25 -13.96 4.77
C GLU A 289 0.67 -13.59 6.13
N THR A 290 -0.17 -12.55 6.17
CA THR A 290 -0.72 -12.00 7.41
C THR A 290 -2.22 -11.87 7.33
N LEU A 291 -2.93 -12.32 8.37
CA LEU A 291 -4.38 -12.14 8.53
C LEU A 291 -4.66 -11.25 9.73
N VAL A 292 -5.65 -10.37 9.58
CA VAL A 292 -6.06 -9.39 10.59
C VAL A 292 -7.54 -9.57 10.91
N ASP A 293 -7.82 -9.96 12.15
CA ASP A 293 -9.16 -9.99 12.71
C ASP A 293 -9.47 -8.68 13.43
N ILE A 294 -10.71 -8.19 13.28
CA ILE A 294 -11.20 -6.96 13.90
C ILE A 294 -12.55 -7.22 14.56
N ASN A 295 -12.68 -6.86 15.84
CA ASN A 295 -13.93 -6.96 16.57
C ASN A 295 -14.12 -5.76 17.51
N THR A 296 -15.13 -4.94 17.21
CA THR A 296 -15.51 -3.79 18.03
C THR A 296 -16.63 -4.14 19.01
N LYS A 297 -16.40 -3.88 20.30
CA LYS A 297 -17.35 -4.12 21.40
C LYS A 297 -17.56 -2.85 22.22
N ALA A 298 -18.71 -2.74 22.89
CA ALA A 298 -18.98 -1.66 23.84
C ALA A 298 -18.74 -2.15 25.28
N VAL A 299 -17.97 -1.40 26.07
CA VAL A 299 -17.64 -1.73 27.47
C VAL A 299 -18.18 -0.63 28.39
N ALA A 300 -18.76 -1.00 29.53
CA ALA A 300 -19.28 -0.04 30.51
C ALA A 300 -18.13 0.58 31.33
N GLU A 301 -17.94 1.89 31.21
CA GLU A 301 -16.96 2.63 31.99
C GLU A 301 -17.58 3.13 33.32
N HIS A 302 -16.86 2.91 34.42
CA HIS A 302 -17.24 3.42 35.75
C HIS A 302 -16.49 4.71 36.03
N ILE A 303 -17.17 5.85 35.94
CA ILE A 303 -16.60 7.16 36.29
C ILE A 303 -16.58 7.27 37.82
N PRO A 304 -15.42 7.46 38.48
CA PRO A 304 -15.36 7.81 39.88
C PRO A 304 -15.88 9.23 40.05
N THR A 305 -17.03 9.42 40.70
CA THR A 305 -17.57 10.75 41.01
C THR A 305 -17.46 11.04 42.50
N GLU A 306 -17.04 12.26 42.85
CA GLU A 306 -16.75 12.69 44.24
C GLU A 306 -18.00 13.01 45.08
N THR A 307 -19.22 12.83 44.57
CA THR A 307 -20.44 13.13 45.31
C THR A 307 -21.49 12.03 45.21
N ALA A 308 -22.01 11.59 46.36
CA ALA A 308 -23.00 10.52 46.52
C ALA A 308 -24.38 10.79 45.87
N ALA A 309 -24.56 11.91 45.17
CA ALA A 309 -25.80 12.30 44.49
C ALA A 309 -25.85 11.93 42.99
N ASP A 310 -24.73 11.53 42.37
CA ASP A 310 -24.65 11.18 40.94
C ASP A 310 -24.35 9.68 40.73
N ILE A 311 -25.17 8.81 41.34
CA ILE A 311 -25.06 7.35 41.17
C ILE A 311 -25.36 6.97 39.70
N SER A 312 -24.28 6.64 38.99
CA SER A 312 -24.15 5.81 37.78
C SER A 312 -24.92 6.23 36.52
N LYS A 313 -24.35 7.14 35.72
CA LYS A 313 -24.44 7.02 34.26
C LYS A 313 -23.28 6.15 33.78
N GLN A 314 -23.51 4.85 33.62
CA GLN A 314 -22.57 3.98 32.90
C GLN A 314 -22.47 4.49 31.47
N ARG A 315 -21.29 5.00 31.07
CA ARG A 315 -21.03 5.36 29.68
C ARG A 315 -20.49 4.11 28.98
N ALA A 316 -21.13 3.69 27.91
CA ALA A 316 -20.57 2.67 27.04
C ALA A 316 -19.46 3.31 26.20
N VAL A 317 -18.23 2.80 26.34
CA VAL A 317 -17.06 3.24 25.58
C VAL A 317 -16.67 2.11 24.62
N PRO A 318 -16.44 2.40 23.33
CA PRO A 318 -16.02 1.37 22.39
C PRO A 318 -14.61 0.87 22.72
N VAL A 319 -14.39 -0.41 22.49
CA VAL A 319 -13.07 -1.03 22.46
C VAL A 319 -13.02 -1.87 21.19
N THR A 320 -12.05 -1.62 20.33
CA THR A 320 -11.80 -2.47 19.16
C THR A 320 -10.63 -3.40 19.43
N ASP A 321 -10.89 -4.69 19.41
CA ASP A 321 -9.86 -5.73 19.44
C ASP A 321 -9.38 -5.99 18.00
N VAL A 322 -8.06 -5.95 17.81
CA VAL A 322 -7.39 -6.27 16.55
C VAL A 322 -6.42 -7.41 16.80
N ARG A 323 -6.49 -8.50 16.04
CA ARG A 323 -5.56 -9.62 16.15
C ARG A 323 -4.78 -9.80 14.84
N TRP A 324 -3.47 -9.72 14.93
CA TRP A 324 -2.54 -9.97 13.83
C TRP A 324 -2.03 -11.40 13.89
N MET A 325 -1.99 -12.08 12.75
CA MET A 325 -1.56 -13.47 12.63
C MET A 325 -0.73 -13.62 11.37
N SER A 326 0.58 -13.86 11.52
CA SER A 326 1.53 -14.00 10.41
C SER A 326 2.07 -15.42 10.35
N GLU A 327 2.32 -15.92 9.14
CA GLU A 327 2.76 -17.30 8.93
C GLU A 327 4.15 -17.61 9.48
N SER A 328 5.05 -16.62 9.48
CA SER A 328 6.43 -16.79 9.96
C SER A 328 7.02 -15.45 10.45
N GLY A 329 8.33 -15.42 10.69
CA GLY A 329 9.06 -14.27 11.21
C GLY A 329 8.95 -14.13 12.72
N ILE A 330 9.24 -12.92 13.20
CA ILE A 330 9.08 -12.52 14.59
C ILE A 330 7.82 -11.65 14.77
N ILE A 331 7.44 -11.41 16.02
CA ILE A 331 6.54 -10.30 16.35
C ILE A 331 7.43 -9.06 16.44
N ASP A 332 7.24 -8.12 15.53
CA ASP A 332 7.89 -6.81 15.54
C ASP A 332 6.83 -5.76 15.24
N VAL A 333 6.46 -5.00 16.27
CA VAL A 333 5.36 -4.04 16.17
C VAL A 333 5.79 -2.68 16.66
N PHE A 334 5.44 -1.65 15.89
CA PHE A 334 5.56 -0.25 16.27
C PHE A 334 4.19 0.29 16.60
N LEU A 335 4.07 0.90 17.78
CA LEU A 335 2.92 1.70 18.17
C LEU A 335 3.22 3.17 17.91
N LEU A 336 2.41 3.78 17.07
CA LEU A 336 2.51 5.18 16.68
C LEU A 336 1.45 5.95 17.48
N MET A 337 1.85 6.78 18.45
CA MET A 337 0.91 7.30 19.45
C MET A 337 0.36 8.70 19.15
N GLY A 338 0.58 9.21 17.93
CA GLY A 338 0.02 10.48 17.48
C GLY A 338 0.51 11.68 18.31
N PRO A 339 -0.37 12.62 18.69
CA PRO A 339 -1.83 12.43 18.82
C PRO A 339 -2.66 12.77 17.59
N THR A 340 -2.12 13.45 16.56
CA THR A 340 -2.87 13.78 15.35
C THR A 340 -2.60 12.80 14.21
N ALA A 341 -3.43 12.79 13.17
CA ALA A 341 -3.17 12.02 11.95
C ALA A 341 -1.81 12.37 11.30
N PHE A 342 -1.46 13.66 11.28
CA PHE A 342 -0.18 14.13 10.74
C PHE A 342 1.01 13.62 11.56
N ASP A 343 0.88 13.50 12.87
CA ASP A 343 1.90 12.88 13.71
C ASP A 343 2.08 11.40 13.37
N ILE A 344 0.99 10.65 13.14
CA ILE A 344 1.06 9.25 12.68
C ILE A 344 1.83 9.14 11.36
N PHE A 345 1.55 10.01 10.39
CA PHE A 345 2.25 9.99 9.10
C PHE A 345 3.74 10.30 9.23
N LYS A 346 4.09 11.29 10.07
CA LYS A 346 5.49 11.63 10.37
C LYS A 346 6.21 10.49 11.10
N GLN A 347 5.56 9.89 12.10
CA GLN A 347 6.07 8.74 12.85
C GLN A 347 6.31 7.53 11.92
N PHE A 348 5.37 7.24 11.01
CA PHE A 348 5.52 6.16 10.04
C PHE A 348 6.62 6.44 9.00
N ALA A 349 6.74 7.69 8.53
CA ALA A 349 7.76 8.10 7.58
C ALA A 349 9.17 8.16 8.20
N GLN A 350 9.29 8.47 9.49
CA GLN A 350 10.55 8.37 10.25
C GLN A 350 11.10 6.93 10.22
N LEU A 351 10.21 5.94 10.19
CA LEU A 351 10.57 4.52 10.11
C LEU A 351 10.82 4.08 8.66
N THR A 352 9.91 4.40 7.73
CA THR A 352 9.86 3.77 6.41
C THR A 352 10.29 4.67 5.24
N GLY A 353 10.49 5.96 5.50
CA GLY A 353 10.82 7.00 4.52
C GLY A 353 9.58 7.75 4.02
N THR A 354 9.81 8.85 3.30
CA THR A 354 8.77 9.68 2.68
C THR A 354 8.56 9.32 1.21
N GLN A 355 7.47 9.82 0.62
CA GLN A 355 7.23 9.72 -0.81
C GLN A 355 8.41 10.34 -1.59
N ALA A 356 8.98 9.60 -2.53
CA ALA A 356 9.97 10.18 -3.44
C ALA A 356 9.31 11.30 -4.26
N LEU A 357 9.96 12.46 -4.34
CA LEU A 357 9.47 13.59 -5.13
C LEU A 357 9.37 13.17 -6.61
N PRO A 358 8.16 13.09 -7.20
CA PRO A 358 8.02 12.67 -8.59
C PRO A 358 8.71 13.66 -9.55
N PRO A 359 9.20 13.19 -10.71
CA PRO A 359 9.47 14.09 -11.83
C PRO A 359 8.14 14.69 -12.32
N LEU A 360 8.09 16.00 -12.60
CA LEU A 360 6.84 16.71 -12.87
C LEU A 360 5.97 16.07 -13.97
N PHE A 361 6.60 15.52 -15.01
CA PHE A 361 5.88 14.87 -16.12
C PHE A 361 5.01 13.70 -15.65
N SER A 362 5.39 13.01 -14.56
CA SER A 362 4.66 11.85 -14.08
C SER A 362 3.38 12.22 -13.33
N LEU A 363 3.15 13.51 -13.08
CA LEU A 363 1.88 14.02 -12.59
C LEU A 363 0.95 14.44 -13.73
N GLY A 364 1.42 14.46 -14.98
CA GLY A 364 0.58 14.73 -16.15
C GLY A 364 -0.40 13.59 -16.45
N TYR A 365 -1.00 13.61 -17.65
CA TYR A 365 -1.82 12.50 -18.12
C TYR A 365 -0.96 11.44 -18.82
N HIS A 366 -1.21 10.17 -18.49
CA HIS A 366 -0.55 8.99 -19.02
C HIS A 366 -1.52 8.20 -19.92
N GLN A 367 -1.14 7.98 -21.18
CA GLN A 367 -1.90 7.17 -22.13
C GLN A 367 -1.28 5.78 -22.29
N CYS A 368 -2.07 4.74 -22.02
CA CYS A 368 -1.67 3.34 -22.11
C CYS A 368 -2.79 2.47 -22.71
N ARG A 369 -2.41 1.30 -23.22
CA ARG A 369 -3.26 0.13 -23.43
C ARG A 369 -2.38 -1.10 -23.65
N TRP A 370 -2.95 -2.28 -23.44
CA TRP A 370 -2.43 -3.53 -23.97
C TRP A 370 -3.00 -3.74 -25.39
N ASN A 371 -2.23 -3.69 -26.47
CA ASN A 371 -0.98 -2.97 -26.63
C ASN A 371 -1.18 -1.78 -27.59
N TYR A 372 -0.22 -0.86 -27.65
CA TYR A 372 0.06 -0.16 -28.91
C TYR A 372 0.87 -1.09 -29.80
N GLU A 373 0.45 -1.19 -31.06
CA GLU A 373 0.86 -2.29 -31.94
C GLU A 373 2.30 -2.16 -32.43
N ASP A 374 2.71 -0.95 -32.80
CA ASP A 374 4.01 -0.67 -33.40
C ASP A 374 4.38 0.83 -33.29
N GLU A 375 5.51 1.22 -33.88
CA GLU A 375 5.96 2.63 -33.93
C GLU A 375 4.99 3.57 -34.67
N GLN A 376 4.23 3.07 -35.65
CA GLN A 376 3.28 3.91 -36.39
C GLN A 376 2.02 4.16 -35.56
N ASP A 377 1.54 3.16 -34.83
CA ASP A 377 0.43 3.30 -33.89
C ASP A 377 0.77 4.31 -32.79
N VAL A 378 1.96 4.19 -32.17
CA VAL A 378 2.46 5.18 -31.19
C VAL A 378 2.47 6.59 -31.79
N LYS A 379 2.96 6.74 -33.02
CA LYS A 379 3.00 8.03 -33.73
C LYS A 379 1.60 8.56 -34.04
N ALA A 380 0.66 7.70 -34.42
CA ALA A 380 -0.71 8.07 -34.72
C ALA A 380 -1.46 8.55 -33.46
N VAL A 381 -1.27 7.85 -32.34
CA VAL A 381 -1.82 8.25 -31.03
C VAL A 381 -1.23 9.58 -30.58
N ASP A 382 0.10 9.74 -30.63
CA ASP A 382 0.79 11.00 -30.32
C ASP A 382 0.29 12.18 -31.18
N ALA A 383 0.00 11.93 -32.46
CA ALA A 383 -0.59 12.92 -33.36
C ALA A 383 -2.06 13.21 -33.01
N GLY A 384 -2.86 12.20 -32.64
CA GLY A 384 -4.26 12.36 -32.24
C GLY A 384 -4.44 13.28 -31.04
N PHE A 385 -3.57 13.19 -30.02
CA PHE A 385 -3.58 14.15 -28.91
C PHE A 385 -3.35 15.60 -29.35
N ASP A 386 -2.44 15.82 -30.32
CA ASP A 386 -2.20 17.16 -30.84
C ASP A 386 -3.36 17.66 -31.73
N GLU A 387 -3.93 16.78 -32.56
CA GLU A 387 -5.07 17.09 -33.44
C GLU A 387 -6.31 17.47 -32.63
N HIS A 388 -6.56 16.73 -31.55
CA HIS A 388 -7.72 16.95 -30.68
C HIS A 388 -7.43 17.92 -29.52
N ASP A 389 -6.27 18.58 -29.48
CA ASP A 389 -5.88 19.56 -28.45
C ASP A 389 -6.03 19.03 -27.00
N ILE A 390 -5.62 17.79 -26.80
CA ILE A 390 -5.63 17.09 -25.50
C ILE A 390 -4.19 17.00 -24.97
N PRO A 391 -3.89 17.57 -23.79
CA PRO A 391 -2.57 17.43 -23.17
C PRO A 391 -2.27 15.97 -22.82
N TYR A 392 -1.03 15.52 -23.00
CA TYR A 392 -0.53 14.31 -22.35
C TYR A 392 1.00 14.31 -22.27
N ASP A 393 1.54 13.61 -21.27
CA ASP A 393 2.99 13.57 -21.01
C ASP A 393 3.64 12.26 -21.43
N VAL A 394 2.93 11.13 -21.26
CA VAL A 394 3.54 9.81 -21.38
C VAL A 394 2.68 8.88 -22.21
N ILE A 395 3.29 8.24 -23.21
CA ILE A 395 2.73 7.07 -23.88
C ILE A 395 3.42 5.80 -23.36
N TRP A 396 2.67 4.72 -23.21
CA TRP A 396 3.13 3.49 -22.56
C TRP A 396 3.15 2.32 -23.54
N LEU A 397 4.15 1.46 -23.39
CA LEU A 397 4.26 0.22 -24.14
C LEU A 397 4.20 -0.97 -23.19
N ASP A 398 3.12 -1.71 -23.32
CA ASP A 398 2.87 -2.97 -22.62
C ASP A 398 3.62 -4.13 -23.33
N ILE A 399 3.45 -5.37 -22.88
CA ILE A 399 4.36 -6.51 -23.10
C ILE A 399 4.64 -6.85 -24.58
N GLU A 400 3.75 -6.48 -25.51
CA GLU A 400 3.91 -6.77 -26.94
C GLU A 400 5.01 -5.94 -27.62
N HIS A 401 5.62 -4.98 -26.92
CA HIS A 401 6.75 -4.24 -27.47
C HIS A 401 8.06 -5.04 -27.45
N THR A 402 8.12 -6.11 -26.68
CA THR A 402 9.31 -6.95 -26.47
C THR A 402 9.48 -8.01 -27.57
N ASP A 403 10.71 -8.50 -27.77
CA ASP A 403 10.97 -9.64 -28.66
C ASP A 403 10.52 -10.96 -27.99
N GLY A 404 9.24 -11.29 -28.15
CA GLY A 404 8.64 -12.52 -27.62
C GLY A 404 8.68 -12.61 -26.10
N LYS A 405 8.34 -11.51 -25.41
CA LYS A 405 8.30 -11.40 -23.94
C LYS A 405 9.68 -11.57 -23.28
N ARG A 406 10.72 -11.18 -24.01
CA ARG A 406 12.07 -11.00 -23.46
C ARG A 406 12.24 -9.54 -23.06
N TYR A 407 12.21 -9.24 -21.78
CA TYR A 407 12.43 -7.89 -21.28
C TYR A 407 13.79 -7.31 -21.71
N PHE A 408 13.96 -5.99 -21.63
CA PHE A 408 15.15 -5.28 -22.14
C PHE A 408 15.43 -5.47 -23.65
N THR A 409 14.44 -5.95 -24.41
CA THR A 409 14.50 -6.10 -25.88
C THR A 409 13.35 -5.35 -26.55
N TRP A 410 13.35 -5.33 -27.88
CA TRP A 410 12.31 -4.70 -28.71
C TRP A 410 11.94 -5.67 -29.84
N ASP A 411 10.65 -5.83 -30.13
CA ASP A 411 10.20 -6.58 -31.30
C ASP A 411 10.77 -5.94 -32.57
N LYS A 412 11.56 -6.71 -33.32
CA LYS A 412 12.31 -6.20 -34.47
C LYS A 412 11.45 -5.88 -35.70
N LYS A 413 10.17 -6.26 -35.72
CA LYS A 413 9.24 -5.93 -36.80
C LYS A 413 8.41 -4.71 -36.45
N LYS A 414 7.84 -4.69 -35.22
CA LYS A 414 6.97 -3.64 -34.69
C LYS A 414 7.74 -2.40 -34.24
N PHE A 415 8.91 -2.58 -33.62
CA PHE A 415 9.74 -1.53 -33.03
C PHE A 415 11.17 -1.57 -33.57
N GLN A 416 11.32 -1.35 -34.88
CA GLN A 416 12.59 -1.40 -35.60
C GLN A 416 13.59 -0.30 -35.18
N ASN A 417 13.09 0.88 -34.82
CA ASN A 417 13.85 2.09 -34.52
C ASN A 417 13.36 2.76 -33.22
N PRO A 418 13.41 2.07 -32.06
CA PRO A 418 12.81 2.56 -30.82
C PRO A 418 13.44 3.88 -30.35
N LYS A 419 14.72 4.12 -30.67
CA LYS A 419 15.37 5.43 -30.44
C LYS A 419 14.72 6.54 -31.24
N LYS A 420 14.43 6.31 -32.53
CA LYS A 420 13.80 7.31 -33.40
C LYS A 420 12.39 7.64 -32.94
N MET A 421 11.61 6.64 -32.52
CA MET A 421 10.30 6.84 -31.89
C MET A 421 10.41 7.73 -30.65
N GLN A 422 11.37 7.45 -29.76
CA GLN A 422 11.64 8.29 -28.60
C GLN A 422 12.12 9.71 -28.98
N GLU A 423 12.94 9.89 -30.02
CA GLU A 423 13.31 11.23 -30.50
C GLU A 423 12.10 12.03 -30.98
N LEU A 424 11.11 11.38 -31.62
CA LEU A 424 9.87 12.05 -32.04
C LEU A 424 9.04 12.52 -30.84
N LEU A 425 8.90 11.68 -29.82
CA LEU A 425 8.26 12.05 -28.55
C LEU A 425 9.03 13.17 -27.83
N ARG A 426 10.36 13.09 -27.78
CA ARG A 426 11.23 14.11 -27.16
C ARG A 426 11.06 15.48 -27.84
N LYS A 427 10.96 15.53 -29.18
CA LYS A 427 10.70 16.79 -29.91
C LYS A 427 9.39 17.45 -29.51
N LYS A 428 8.40 16.66 -29.09
CA LYS A 428 7.13 17.12 -28.54
C LYS A 428 7.12 17.24 -27.02
N LYS A 429 8.28 17.07 -26.37
CA LYS A 429 8.49 17.14 -24.92
C LYS A 429 7.67 16.11 -24.13
N ARG A 430 7.49 14.92 -24.72
CA ARG A 430 6.79 13.77 -24.12
C ARG A 430 7.78 12.67 -23.75
N LYS A 431 7.32 11.75 -22.91
CA LYS A 431 8.10 10.63 -22.38
C LYS A 431 7.50 9.30 -22.82
N LEU A 432 8.26 8.23 -22.63
CA LEU A 432 7.85 6.85 -22.91
C LEU A 432 7.96 6.04 -21.63
N VAL A 433 7.00 5.17 -21.35
CA VAL A 433 7.14 4.13 -20.33
C VAL A 433 7.06 2.76 -20.99
N VAL A 434 7.89 1.83 -20.55
CA VAL A 434 7.88 0.44 -21.02
C VAL A 434 7.78 -0.52 -19.84
N ILE A 435 7.06 -1.62 -20.03
CA ILE A 435 6.92 -2.69 -19.03
C ILE A 435 8.20 -3.56 -18.93
N VAL A 436 8.57 -3.92 -17.70
CA VAL A 436 9.68 -4.82 -17.36
C VAL A 436 9.30 -5.65 -16.12
N ASP A 437 8.97 -6.92 -16.32
CA ASP A 437 8.49 -7.80 -15.26
C ASP A 437 9.61 -8.70 -14.71
N PRO A 438 9.42 -9.37 -13.54
CA PRO A 438 10.50 -10.09 -12.88
C PRO A 438 10.76 -11.51 -13.43
N HIS A 439 9.87 -12.03 -14.29
CA HIS A 439 9.97 -13.37 -14.85
C HIS A 439 10.78 -13.38 -16.16
N ILE A 440 11.84 -14.19 -16.22
CA ILE A 440 12.82 -14.18 -17.30
C ILE A 440 12.60 -15.43 -18.17
N LYS A 441 12.23 -15.22 -19.43
CA LYS A 441 12.03 -16.30 -20.42
C LYS A 441 13.18 -17.30 -20.42
N ALA A 442 12.85 -18.58 -20.34
CA ALA A 442 13.80 -19.68 -20.47
C ALA A 442 14.31 -19.81 -21.91
N ASP A 443 15.38 -19.07 -22.25
CA ASP A 443 15.96 -19.05 -23.58
C ASP A 443 17.48 -18.85 -23.53
N PRO A 444 18.30 -19.86 -23.84
CA PRO A 444 19.77 -19.76 -23.85
C PRO A 444 20.34 -18.69 -24.80
N MET A 445 19.56 -18.23 -25.79
CA MET A 445 19.95 -17.13 -26.69
C MET A 445 19.63 -15.75 -26.13
N TYR A 446 18.87 -15.67 -25.04
CA TYR A 446 18.52 -14.44 -24.35
C TYR A 446 19.60 -14.09 -23.31
N THR A 447 20.34 -13.01 -23.55
CA THR A 447 21.49 -12.62 -22.72
C THR A 447 21.17 -12.48 -21.24
N LEU A 448 20.02 -11.88 -20.88
CA LEU A 448 19.64 -11.71 -19.48
C LEU A 448 19.42 -13.06 -18.79
N TYR A 449 18.75 -13.99 -19.48
CA TYR A 449 18.56 -15.35 -19.00
C TYR A 449 19.90 -16.07 -18.80
N SER A 450 20.74 -16.09 -19.82
CA SER A 450 22.00 -16.84 -19.79
C SER A 450 22.94 -16.31 -18.71
N GLN A 451 23.01 -14.98 -18.51
CA GLN A 451 23.77 -14.39 -17.41
C GLN A 451 23.16 -14.71 -16.04
N GLY A 452 21.84 -14.61 -15.89
CA GLY A 452 21.15 -14.94 -14.63
C GLY A 452 21.39 -16.40 -14.24
N LYS A 453 21.38 -17.30 -15.22
CA LYS A 453 21.64 -18.73 -15.03
C LYS A 453 23.10 -19.02 -14.67
N GLU A 454 24.05 -18.46 -15.42
CA GLU A 454 25.49 -18.63 -15.19
C GLU A 454 25.90 -18.16 -13.79
N LYS A 455 25.28 -17.07 -13.31
CA LYS A 455 25.58 -16.46 -12.01
C LYS A 455 24.74 -17.00 -10.86
N GLY A 456 23.76 -17.87 -11.13
CA GLY A 456 22.87 -18.42 -10.11
C GLY A 456 21.96 -17.38 -9.46
N TYR A 457 21.49 -16.39 -10.21
CA TYR A 457 20.68 -15.26 -9.72
C TYR A 457 19.17 -15.54 -9.64
N PHE A 458 18.72 -16.73 -10.03
CA PHE A 458 17.33 -17.12 -9.93
C PHE A 458 16.99 -17.68 -8.55
N VAL A 459 15.75 -17.43 -8.10
CA VAL A 459 15.13 -18.11 -6.95
C VAL A 459 15.26 -19.62 -7.15
N LYS A 460 15.40 -20.37 -6.07
CA LYS A 460 15.52 -21.83 -6.13
C LYS A 460 14.21 -22.52 -5.74
N ASP A 461 13.97 -23.71 -6.25
CA ASP A 461 13.01 -24.64 -5.67
C ASP A 461 13.58 -25.27 -4.39
N ARG A 462 12.74 -26.00 -3.64
CA ARG A 462 13.17 -26.73 -2.43
C ARG A 462 14.28 -27.75 -2.65
N ASN A 463 14.52 -28.17 -3.90
CA ASN A 463 15.56 -29.14 -4.26
C ASN A 463 16.88 -28.45 -4.67
N GLY A 464 16.95 -27.12 -4.57
CA GLY A 464 18.12 -26.32 -4.93
C GLY A 464 18.29 -26.06 -6.43
N LYS A 465 17.29 -26.38 -7.26
CA LYS A 465 17.29 -26.07 -8.70
C LYS A 465 16.72 -24.67 -8.92
N ASP A 466 17.06 -24.03 -10.05
CA ASP A 466 16.40 -22.78 -10.41
C ASP A 466 14.88 -22.97 -10.49
N PHE A 467 14.13 -22.10 -9.82
CA PHE A 467 12.68 -22.11 -9.80
C PHE A 467 12.14 -21.76 -11.18
N GLU A 468 11.42 -22.71 -11.78
CA GLU A 468 10.78 -22.56 -13.08
C GLU A 468 9.26 -22.46 -12.90
N GLY A 469 8.67 -21.42 -13.49
CA GLY A 469 7.22 -21.21 -13.52
C GLY A 469 6.74 -20.87 -14.94
N ILE A 470 5.42 -20.75 -15.08
CA ILE A 470 4.79 -20.28 -16.32
C ILE A 470 4.30 -18.86 -16.12
N CYS A 471 4.64 -17.96 -17.05
CA CYS A 471 4.08 -16.60 -17.14
C CYS A 471 3.95 -16.21 -18.63
N TRP A 472 3.93 -14.90 -18.95
CA TRP A 472 3.73 -14.41 -20.33
C TRP A 472 4.65 -15.03 -21.41
N PRO A 473 5.96 -15.24 -21.19
CA PRO A 473 6.82 -15.86 -22.19
C PRO A 473 6.74 -17.39 -22.22
N GLY A 474 5.82 -18.02 -21.47
CA GLY A 474 5.80 -19.46 -21.21
C GLY A 474 6.73 -19.82 -20.05
N SER A 475 7.56 -20.84 -20.24
CA SER A 475 8.58 -21.24 -19.24
C SER A 475 9.50 -20.06 -18.90
N SER A 476 9.59 -19.77 -17.60
CA SER A 476 10.22 -18.57 -17.04
C SER A 476 10.92 -18.87 -15.73
N TYR A 477 12.00 -18.14 -15.46
CA TYR A 477 12.74 -18.17 -14.19
C TYR A 477 12.67 -16.81 -13.51
N TYR A 478 12.61 -16.79 -12.18
CA TYR A 478 12.36 -15.57 -11.42
C TYR A 478 13.64 -15.09 -10.75
N LEU A 479 14.04 -13.85 -11.01
CA LEU A 479 15.23 -13.27 -10.36
C LEU A 479 14.99 -13.17 -8.86
N ASP A 480 16.02 -13.48 -8.08
CA ASP A 480 15.94 -13.36 -6.63
C ASP A 480 16.27 -11.93 -6.17
N PHE A 481 15.28 -11.05 -6.20
CA PHE A 481 15.44 -9.64 -5.81
C PHE A 481 15.76 -9.46 -4.32
N THR A 482 15.63 -10.51 -3.49
CA THR A 482 16.04 -10.45 -2.07
C THR A 482 17.56 -10.41 -1.93
N ASN A 483 18.30 -10.89 -2.94
CA ASN A 483 19.75 -10.82 -3.00
C ASN A 483 20.21 -9.41 -3.45
N PRO A 484 20.96 -8.66 -2.62
CA PRO A 484 21.46 -7.34 -2.99
C PRO A 484 22.37 -7.34 -4.22
N GLU A 485 23.08 -8.44 -4.50
CA GLU A 485 23.90 -8.58 -5.71
C GLU A 485 23.05 -8.65 -6.97
N VAL A 486 21.92 -9.39 -6.92
CA VAL A 486 20.96 -9.48 -8.02
C VAL A 486 20.34 -8.11 -8.28
N ARG A 487 19.93 -7.38 -7.23
CA ARG A 487 19.40 -6.01 -7.38
C ARG A 487 20.39 -5.08 -8.05
N LYS A 488 21.65 -5.08 -7.60
CA LYS A 488 22.73 -4.28 -8.20
C LYS A 488 22.97 -4.62 -9.67
N TRP A 489 23.03 -5.91 -9.99
CA TRP A 489 23.20 -6.36 -11.38
C TRP A 489 21.99 -6.03 -12.26
N TYR A 490 20.77 -6.14 -11.72
CA TYR A 490 19.54 -5.79 -12.41
C TYR A 490 19.48 -4.28 -12.70
N ALA A 491 19.83 -3.44 -11.72
CA ALA A 491 19.98 -2.00 -11.88
C ALA A 491 20.97 -1.65 -13.01
N ASP A 492 22.07 -2.40 -13.15
CA ASP A 492 23.05 -2.23 -14.23
C ASP A 492 22.50 -2.55 -15.64
N GLN A 493 21.42 -3.32 -15.74
CA GLN A 493 20.79 -3.63 -17.03
C GLN A 493 20.13 -2.41 -17.66
N PHE A 494 19.72 -1.42 -16.86
CA PHE A 494 19.10 -0.17 -17.34
C PHE A 494 20.10 0.83 -17.94
N ALA A 495 21.41 0.58 -17.87
CA ALA A 495 22.40 1.44 -18.50
C ALA A 495 22.14 1.53 -20.02
N PHE A 496 22.25 2.72 -20.62
CA PHE A 496 21.95 2.93 -22.06
C PHE A 496 22.77 2.05 -23.01
N LYS A 497 23.98 1.64 -22.58
CA LYS A 497 24.85 0.71 -23.33
C LYS A 497 24.34 -0.74 -23.30
N THR A 498 23.64 -1.11 -22.24
CA THR A 498 23.11 -2.46 -21.99
C THR A 498 21.69 -2.56 -22.54
N TYR A 499 20.78 -1.68 -22.10
CA TYR A 499 19.42 -1.60 -22.63
C TYR A 499 19.39 -0.86 -23.96
N LYS A 500 19.83 -1.54 -25.01
CA LYS A 500 19.87 -1.01 -26.38
C LYS A 500 18.47 -0.57 -26.81
N GLY A 501 18.39 0.62 -27.41
CA GLY A 501 17.13 1.21 -27.84
C GLY A 501 16.54 2.20 -26.85
N SER A 502 16.91 2.15 -25.57
CA SER A 502 16.47 3.12 -24.56
C SER A 502 17.18 4.47 -24.68
N THR A 503 16.53 5.53 -24.20
CA THR A 503 17.07 6.90 -24.08
C THR A 503 16.66 7.52 -22.74
N ASN A 504 17.11 8.74 -22.43
CA ASN A 504 16.80 9.40 -21.15
C ASN A 504 15.33 9.79 -20.95
N ILE A 505 14.47 9.68 -21.98
CA ILE A 505 13.02 9.93 -21.84
C ILE A 505 12.20 8.64 -21.64
N LEU A 506 12.85 7.48 -21.55
CA LEU A 506 12.20 6.19 -21.30
C LEU A 506 12.21 5.86 -19.81
N PHE A 507 11.05 5.59 -19.23
CA PHE A 507 10.86 5.18 -17.83
C PHE A 507 10.20 3.79 -17.78
N VAL A 508 9.95 3.27 -16.59
CA VAL A 508 9.69 1.84 -16.42
C VAL A 508 8.40 1.59 -15.64
N TRP A 509 7.75 0.50 -16.02
CA TRP A 509 6.63 -0.10 -15.32
C TRP A 509 7.04 -1.52 -14.89
N ASN A 510 6.99 -1.81 -13.60
CA ASN A 510 7.11 -3.17 -13.08
C ASN A 510 5.70 -3.72 -12.83
N ASP A 511 5.36 -4.77 -13.56
CA ASP A 511 4.13 -5.53 -13.38
C ASP A 511 4.46 -6.97 -12.97
N MET A 512 3.43 -7.75 -12.64
CA MET A 512 3.53 -9.20 -12.38
C MET A 512 4.49 -9.55 -11.23
N ASN A 513 4.68 -8.63 -10.29
CA ASN A 513 5.78 -8.65 -9.33
C ASN A 513 5.38 -8.99 -7.90
N GLU A 514 4.24 -9.64 -7.75
CA GLU A 514 3.82 -10.26 -6.50
C GLU A 514 4.80 -11.31 -5.95
N PRO A 515 5.38 -12.27 -6.74
CA PRO A 515 5.38 -12.48 -8.20
C PRO A 515 4.19 -13.27 -8.73
N SER A 516 3.69 -12.92 -9.93
CA SER A 516 2.66 -13.69 -10.62
C SER A 516 3.25 -14.90 -11.33
N VAL A 517 2.69 -16.08 -11.05
CA VAL A 517 3.06 -17.38 -11.61
C VAL A 517 1.78 -18.11 -12.03
N PHE A 518 1.46 -18.14 -13.33
CA PHE A 518 0.16 -18.61 -13.86
C PHE A 518 -0.20 -20.06 -13.54
N LYS A 519 0.81 -20.88 -13.22
CA LYS A 519 0.62 -22.28 -12.77
C LYS A 519 1.21 -22.51 -11.37
N GLY A 520 1.27 -21.47 -10.56
CA GLY A 520 1.63 -21.51 -9.16
C GLY A 520 0.39 -21.64 -8.26
N ALA A 521 0.62 -21.97 -6.98
CA ALA A 521 -0.46 -21.95 -6.00
C ALA A 521 -0.94 -20.51 -5.83
N GLU A 522 -2.25 -20.27 -5.90
CA GLU A 522 -2.82 -18.92 -5.81
C GLU A 522 -2.24 -17.95 -6.86
N LEU A 523 -1.80 -18.49 -7.99
CA LEU A 523 -1.14 -17.74 -9.06
C LEU A 523 0.15 -17.03 -8.62
N THR A 524 0.83 -17.55 -7.59
CA THR A 524 2.13 -17.03 -7.13
C THR A 524 3.13 -18.16 -6.86
N MET A 525 4.35 -17.77 -6.48
CA MET A 525 5.47 -18.66 -6.18
C MET A 525 5.14 -19.56 -4.97
N GLN A 526 5.54 -20.83 -5.05
CA GLN A 526 5.39 -21.80 -3.98
C GLN A 526 6.10 -21.32 -2.72
N LYS A 527 5.42 -21.50 -1.57
CA LYS A 527 5.90 -21.04 -0.26
C LYS A 527 7.27 -21.57 0.15
N ASP A 528 7.64 -22.77 -0.31
CA ASP A 528 8.92 -23.43 -0.03
C ASP A 528 9.97 -23.26 -1.13
N ALA A 529 9.76 -22.32 -2.07
CA ALA A 529 10.84 -21.81 -2.89
C ALA A 529 11.88 -21.11 -1.98
N VAL A 530 13.16 -21.21 -2.33
CA VAL A 530 14.28 -20.78 -1.49
C VAL A 530 14.98 -19.57 -2.11
N HIS A 531 15.15 -18.55 -1.29
CA HIS A 531 15.77 -17.28 -1.61
C HIS A 531 17.16 -17.16 -0.96
N TYR A 532 17.82 -16.04 -1.24
CA TYR A 532 19.06 -15.60 -0.63
C TYR A 532 19.08 -15.83 0.90
N ASN A 533 20.22 -16.30 1.41
CA ASN A 533 20.41 -16.73 2.80
C ASN A 533 19.50 -17.89 3.27
N ASN A 534 18.97 -18.69 2.34
CA ASN A 534 18.19 -19.89 2.63
C ASN A 534 16.88 -19.59 3.40
N TRP A 535 16.26 -18.44 3.10
CA TRP A 535 14.90 -18.13 3.51
C TRP A 535 13.90 -18.76 2.54
N GLU A 536 12.76 -19.26 3.03
CA GLU A 536 11.71 -19.69 2.13
C GLU A 536 10.93 -18.46 1.62
N HIS A 537 10.17 -18.64 0.55
CA HIS A 537 9.36 -17.58 -0.02
C HIS A 537 8.31 -17.08 0.98
N ARG A 538 7.79 -17.97 1.84
CA ARG A 538 6.77 -17.62 2.85
C ARG A 538 7.20 -16.52 3.80
N GLU A 539 8.49 -16.41 4.14
CA GLU A 539 8.96 -15.39 5.08
C GLU A 539 8.97 -13.98 4.47
N LEU A 540 9.11 -13.86 3.15
CA LEU A 540 9.45 -12.60 2.48
C LEU A 540 8.53 -12.24 1.31
N HIS A 541 7.51 -13.05 1.04
CA HIS A 541 6.63 -12.94 -0.13
C HIS A 541 6.19 -11.49 -0.41
N ASN A 542 5.68 -10.78 0.60
CA ASN A 542 5.19 -9.41 0.42
C ASN A 542 6.29 -8.37 0.10
N LEU A 543 7.58 -8.72 0.24
CA LEU A 543 8.72 -7.85 -0.11
C LEU A 543 9.23 -8.06 -1.55
N TYR A 544 8.80 -9.12 -2.26
CA TYR A 544 9.38 -9.44 -3.56
C TYR A 544 9.21 -8.29 -4.57
N GLY A 545 7.99 -7.76 -4.69
CA GLY A 545 7.70 -6.60 -5.55
C GLY A 545 8.38 -5.31 -5.11
N PHE A 546 8.45 -5.07 -3.79
CA PHE A 546 9.19 -3.95 -3.19
C PHE A 546 10.66 -3.94 -3.65
N TYR A 547 11.32 -5.11 -3.64
CA TYR A 547 12.72 -5.21 -4.03
C TYR A 547 12.95 -5.03 -5.53
N GLN A 548 12.05 -5.50 -6.39
CA GLN A 548 12.15 -5.21 -7.82
C GLN A 548 11.99 -3.71 -8.08
N GLN A 549 10.98 -3.07 -7.50
CA GLN A 549 10.75 -1.63 -7.68
C GLN A 549 11.98 -0.82 -7.24
N MET A 550 12.56 -1.17 -6.09
CA MET A 550 13.80 -0.58 -5.59
C MET A 550 14.96 -0.71 -6.59
N ALA A 551 15.19 -1.93 -7.11
CA ALA A 551 16.26 -2.19 -8.07
C ALA A 551 16.06 -1.45 -9.41
N THR A 552 14.81 -1.36 -9.88
CA THR A 552 14.45 -0.59 -11.08
C THR A 552 14.70 0.90 -10.87
N ALA A 553 14.24 1.47 -9.75
CA ALA A 553 14.46 2.88 -9.43
C ALA A 553 15.96 3.21 -9.34
N GLU A 554 16.75 2.36 -8.68
CA GLU A 554 18.21 2.48 -8.63
C GLU A 554 18.82 2.45 -10.04
N GLY A 555 18.36 1.55 -10.92
CA GLY A 555 18.82 1.48 -12.31
C GLY A 555 18.57 2.77 -13.11
N LEU A 556 17.40 3.40 -12.94
CA LEU A 556 17.05 4.66 -13.60
C LEU A 556 17.86 5.84 -13.06
N ILE A 557 18.17 5.87 -11.76
CA ILE A 557 19.07 6.85 -11.15
C ILE A 557 20.50 6.64 -11.69
N LYS A 558 20.99 5.40 -11.67
CA LYS A 558 22.36 5.05 -12.06
C LYS A 558 22.67 5.34 -13.52
N ARG A 559 21.74 5.04 -14.46
CA ARG A 559 21.96 5.33 -15.89
C ARG A 559 22.09 6.82 -16.19
N SER A 560 21.59 7.71 -15.31
CA SER A 560 21.75 9.16 -15.40
C SER A 560 22.94 9.71 -14.60
N SER A 561 23.74 8.82 -13.98
CA SER A 561 24.79 9.20 -13.02
C SER A 561 24.25 10.00 -11.82
N GLY A 562 23.05 9.67 -11.35
CA GLY A 562 22.43 10.30 -10.18
C GLY A 562 21.79 11.66 -10.44
N LYS A 563 21.61 12.07 -11.70
CA LYS A 563 21.10 13.40 -12.06
C LYS A 563 19.58 13.46 -12.21
N GLU A 564 18.95 12.38 -12.66
CA GLU A 564 17.53 12.33 -12.97
C GLU A 564 16.77 11.55 -11.90
N ARG A 565 15.60 12.07 -11.49
CA ARG A 565 14.68 11.35 -10.61
C ARG A 565 14.05 10.18 -11.37
N PRO A 566 13.89 8.99 -10.75
CA PRO A 566 13.25 7.86 -11.39
C PRO A 566 11.74 8.07 -11.51
N PHE A 567 11.12 7.39 -12.46
CA PHE A 567 9.69 7.10 -12.44
C PHE A 567 9.53 5.60 -12.67
N VAL A 568 8.98 4.91 -11.67
CA VAL A 568 8.67 3.49 -11.70
C VAL A 568 7.26 3.31 -11.18
N LEU A 569 6.38 2.78 -12.01
CA LEU A 569 5.08 2.27 -11.56
C LEU A 569 5.25 0.81 -11.14
N THR A 570 4.75 0.41 -9.97
CA THR A 570 4.75 -0.98 -9.50
C THR A 570 3.33 -1.48 -9.21
N ARG A 571 3.07 -2.77 -9.45
CA ARG A 571 1.79 -3.39 -9.06
C ARG A 571 1.83 -3.84 -7.62
N SER A 572 2.86 -4.62 -7.30
CA SER A 572 3.10 -5.13 -5.96
C SER A 572 3.99 -4.21 -5.14
N PHE A 573 3.63 -4.02 -3.88
CA PHE A 573 4.28 -3.09 -2.96
C PHE A 573 4.19 -3.56 -1.50
N PHE A 574 5.11 -3.03 -0.69
CA PHE A 574 5.13 -3.14 0.77
C PHE A 574 5.32 -1.77 1.45
N ALA A 575 5.27 -1.71 2.79
CA ALA A 575 5.72 -0.55 3.55
C ALA A 575 7.12 -0.10 3.07
N GLY A 576 7.28 1.18 2.74
CA GLY A 576 8.52 1.75 2.20
C GLY A 576 8.54 1.91 0.66
N SER A 577 7.57 1.36 -0.07
CA SER A 577 7.52 1.48 -1.55
C SER A 577 7.33 2.91 -2.04
N GLN A 578 6.82 3.81 -1.19
CA GLN A 578 6.72 5.24 -1.47
C GLN A 578 8.07 5.88 -1.84
N LYS A 579 9.19 5.27 -1.42
CA LYS A 579 10.56 5.72 -1.75
C LYS A 579 10.93 5.54 -3.23
N TYR A 580 10.18 4.73 -3.99
CA TYR A 580 10.64 4.26 -5.30
C TYR A 580 9.75 4.62 -6.48
N GLY A 581 8.55 5.16 -6.25
CA GLY A 581 7.71 5.68 -7.33
C GLY A 581 6.22 5.64 -7.03
N ALA A 582 5.47 5.17 -8.02
CA ALA A 582 4.01 5.12 -8.03
C ALA A 582 3.49 3.68 -7.87
N VAL A 583 2.26 3.55 -7.41
CA VAL A 583 1.47 2.31 -7.43
C VAL A 583 0.15 2.55 -8.15
N TRP A 584 -0.48 1.49 -8.66
CA TRP A 584 -1.86 1.55 -9.11
C TRP A 584 -2.66 0.35 -8.61
N THR A 585 -3.99 0.44 -8.68
CA THR A 585 -4.87 -0.55 -8.07
C THR A 585 -5.01 -1.87 -8.86
N GLY A 586 -4.16 -2.10 -9.86
CA GLY A 586 -4.21 -3.30 -10.71
C GLY A 586 -5.44 -3.37 -11.61
N ASP A 587 -5.83 -4.60 -11.95
CA ASP A 587 -6.75 -4.95 -13.03
C ASP A 587 -8.22 -4.78 -12.62
N ASN A 588 -8.66 -3.52 -12.53
CA ASN A 588 -10.04 -3.14 -12.26
C ASN A 588 -10.97 -3.34 -13.49
N THR A 589 -12.28 -3.23 -13.29
CA THR A 589 -13.28 -3.45 -14.36
C THR A 589 -13.92 -2.15 -14.82
N ALA A 590 -14.29 -2.05 -16.09
CA ALA A 590 -15.00 -0.94 -16.73
C ALA A 590 -16.47 -0.83 -16.28
N GLU A 591 -16.69 -0.66 -14.97
CA GLU A 591 -18.02 -0.56 -14.34
C GLU A 591 -18.06 0.57 -13.29
N TRP A 592 -19.25 1.14 -13.08
CA TRP A 592 -19.47 2.22 -12.11
C TRP A 592 -19.05 1.87 -10.68
N GLY A 593 -19.24 0.61 -10.26
CA GLY A 593 -18.80 0.13 -8.95
C GLY A 593 -17.29 0.25 -8.75
N TYR A 594 -16.50 0.03 -9.80
CA TYR A 594 -15.04 0.14 -9.74
C TYR A 594 -14.55 1.59 -9.82
N LEU A 595 -15.27 2.46 -10.54
CA LEU A 595 -15.04 3.90 -10.45
C LEU A 595 -15.26 4.38 -9.01
N LYS A 596 -16.36 3.97 -8.38
CA LYS A 596 -16.70 4.34 -7.00
C LYS A 596 -15.68 3.80 -5.98
N ILE A 597 -15.38 2.50 -6.02
CA ILE A 597 -14.46 1.87 -5.06
C ILE A 597 -13.01 2.35 -5.21
N SER A 598 -12.64 2.94 -6.36
CA SER A 598 -11.31 3.52 -6.54
C SER A 598 -11.01 4.60 -5.49
N ILE A 599 -12.01 5.34 -5.02
CA ILE A 599 -11.81 6.42 -4.05
C ILE A 599 -11.31 5.87 -2.69
N PRO A 600 -12.03 4.98 -1.97
CA PRO A 600 -11.54 4.43 -0.71
C PRO A 600 -10.23 3.65 -0.85
N MET A 601 -10.01 2.94 -1.96
CA MET A 601 -8.73 2.26 -2.22
C MET A 601 -7.55 3.25 -2.29
N LEU A 602 -7.71 4.37 -3.00
CA LEU A 602 -6.65 5.37 -3.10
C LEU A 602 -6.45 6.12 -1.78
N LEU A 603 -7.52 6.38 -1.02
CA LEU A 603 -7.42 6.99 0.29
C LEU A 603 -6.63 6.12 1.28
N THR A 604 -6.91 4.82 1.33
CA THR A 604 -6.19 3.88 2.20
C THR A 604 -4.71 3.76 1.84
N ILE A 605 -4.38 3.68 0.55
CA ILE A 605 -2.99 3.65 0.06
C ILE A 605 -2.26 4.97 0.37
N SER A 606 -2.92 6.11 0.16
CA SER A 606 -2.36 7.45 0.41
C SER A 606 -2.05 7.66 1.91
N MET A 607 -2.96 7.25 2.81
CA MET A 607 -2.75 7.28 4.27
C MET A 607 -1.67 6.31 4.73
N ALA A 608 -1.43 5.23 3.99
CA ALA A 608 -0.36 4.27 4.24
C ALA A 608 1.02 4.76 3.75
N GLY A 609 1.16 6.07 3.47
CA GLY A 609 2.42 6.72 3.09
C GLY A 609 2.72 6.71 1.59
N ILE A 610 1.96 5.97 0.78
CA ILE A 610 2.16 5.88 -0.67
C ILE A 610 1.21 6.88 -1.35
N SER A 611 1.57 8.16 -1.32
CA SER A 611 0.75 9.23 -1.92
C SER A 611 0.65 9.16 -3.44
N PHE A 612 1.60 8.51 -4.12
CA PHE A 612 1.59 8.41 -5.58
C PHE A 612 0.79 7.20 -6.07
N CYS A 613 -0.52 7.21 -5.85
CA CYS A 613 -1.44 6.12 -6.21
C CYS A 613 -2.50 6.53 -7.24
N GLY A 614 -3.00 5.56 -8.02
CA GLY A 614 -4.09 5.78 -8.99
C GLY A 614 -4.81 4.50 -9.40
N ALA A 615 -5.89 4.62 -10.15
CA ALA A 615 -6.62 3.50 -10.75
C ALA A 615 -6.69 3.69 -12.26
N ASP A 616 -6.82 2.59 -13.02
CA ASP A 616 -6.87 2.68 -14.48
C ASP A 616 -8.15 3.37 -14.96
N VAL A 617 -7.99 4.51 -15.63
CA VAL A 617 -9.10 5.33 -16.11
C VAL A 617 -9.82 4.62 -17.25
N GLY A 618 -11.13 4.43 -17.05
CA GLY A 618 -12.01 3.65 -17.91
C GLY A 618 -12.15 2.18 -17.50
N GLY A 619 -11.34 1.68 -16.55
CA GLY A 619 -11.37 0.31 -16.06
C GLY A 619 -10.67 -0.67 -17.01
N PHE A 620 -9.71 -1.45 -16.54
CA PHE A 620 -8.85 -2.31 -17.35
C PHE A 620 -9.64 -3.36 -18.15
N ILE A 621 -10.58 -4.06 -17.51
CA ILE A 621 -11.38 -5.13 -18.10
C ILE A 621 -12.68 -4.58 -18.68
N GLY A 622 -12.95 -4.89 -19.95
CA GLY A 622 -14.22 -4.57 -20.61
C GLY A 622 -14.22 -3.23 -21.34
N ASP A 623 -15.39 -2.83 -21.84
CA ASP A 623 -15.61 -1.61 -22.61
C ASP A 623 -16.55 -0.66 -21.84
N PRO A 624 -16.08 0.49 -21.32
CA PRO A 624 -16.95 1.43 -20.61
C PRO A 624 -17.90 2.12 -21.59
N GLU A 625 -19.13 2.40 -21.17
CA GLU A 625 -19.98 3.31 -21.91
C GLU A 625 -19.42 4.75 -21.92
N PRO A 626 -19.79 5.59 -22.90
CA PRO A 626 -19.23 6.94 -23.01
C PRO A 626 -19.39 7.79 -21.74
N GLU A 627 -20.53 7.68 -21.05
CA GLU A 627 -20.77 8.40 -19.79
C GLU A 627 -19.79 7.98 -18.69
N LEU A 628 -19.63 6.67 -18.47
CA LEU A 628 -18.70 6.12 -17.50
C LEU A 628 -17.27 6.57 -17.80
N LEU A 629 -16.85 6.51 -19.07
CA LEU A 629 -15.52 6.95 -19.47
C LEU A 629 -15.29 8.44 -19.15
N VAL A 630 -16.24 9.32 -19.49
CA VAL A 630 -16.18 10.75 -19.17
C VAL A 630 -16.06 10.97 -17.66
N ARG A 631 -16.89 10.30 -16.85
CA ARG A 631 -16.83 10.40 -15.39
C ARG A 631 -15.51 9.91 -14.81
N TRP A 632 -14.94 8.86 -15.40
CA TRP A 632 -13.65 8.36 -14.97
C TRP A 632 -12.51 9.34 -15.27
N TYR A 633 -12.51 10.00 -16.43
CA TYR A 633 -11.54 11.07 -16.72
C TYR A 633 -11.69 12.24 -15.76
N GLN A 634 -12.92 12.61 -15.38
CA GLN A 634 -13.16 13.65 -14.36
C GLN A 634 -12.61 13.25 -12.99
N ALA A 635 -12.83 12.01 -12.55
CA ALA A 635 -12.28 11.50 -11.29
C ALA A 635 -10.75 11.43 -11.33
N GLY A 636 -10.19 10.79 -12.36
CA GLY A 636 -8.74 10.58 -12.51
C GLY A 636 -7.94 11.86 -12.62
N ALA A 637 -8.52 12.93 -13.20
CA ALA A 637 -7.89 14.25 -13.26
C ALA A 637 -7.54 14.81 -11.86
N TYR A 638 -8.26 14.40 -10.82
CA TYR A 638 -8.05 14.81 -9.43
C TYR A 638 -7.37 13.74 -8.56
N GLN A 639 -7.02 12.57 -9.11
CA GLN A 639 -6.31 11.52 -8.37
C GLN A 639 -4.78 11.62 -8.56
N PRO A 640 -3.94 11.21 -7.59
CA PRO A 640 -2.50 11.47 -7.63
C PRO A 640 -1.78 10.94 -8.88
N PHE A 641 -2.00 9.67 -9.26
CA PHE A 641 -1.53 9.07 -10.51
C PHE A 641 -2.67 8.95 -11.52
N PHE A 642 -2.47 9.47 -12.75
CA PHE A 642 -3.54 9.63 -13.74
C PHE A 642 -3.19 8.92 -15.07
N ARG A 643 -3.66 7.68 -15.23
CA ARG A 643 -3.41 6.83 -16.40
C ARG A 643 -4.68 6.25 -16.99
N GLY A 644 -4.89 6.42 -18.30
CA GLY A 644 -5.82 5.59 -19.07
C GLY A 644 -5.11 4.31 -19.50
N HIS A 645 -5.68 3.14 -19.21
CA HIS A 645 -5.13 1.83 -19.60
C HIS A 645 -6.25 0.82 -19.80
N SER A 646 -6.11 -0.12 -20.74
CA SER A 646 -7.12 -1.14 -21.10
C SER A 646 -6.47 -2.48 -21.43
N ASN A 647 -7.21 -3.56 -21.24
CA ASN A 647 -6.76 -4.90 -21.62
C ASN A 647 -6.70 -5.08 -23.15
N MET A 648 -6.13 -6.22 -23.57
CA MET A 648 -5.91 -6.58 -24.99
C MET A 648 -7.22 -6.73 -25.79
N LYS A 649 -8.30 -7.20 -25.15
CA LYS A 649 -9.59 -7.49 -25.79
C LYS A 649 -10.48 -6.25 -25.89
N SER A 650 -10.26 -5.24 -25.06
CA SER A 650 -11.02 -4.00 -25.06
C SER A 650 -10.80 -3.21 -26.33
N LYS A 651 -11.87 -2.55 -26.79
CA LYS A 651 -11.84 -1.65 -27.93
C LYS A 651 -10.86 -0.50 -27.68
N ARG A 652 -10.37 0.09 -28.77
CA ARG A 652 -9.62 1.35 -28.70
C ARG A 652 -10.49 2.41 -28.06
N ARG A 653 -9.91 3.15 -27.12
CA ARG A 653 -10.60 4.15 -26.33
C ARG A 653 -9.75 5.37 -26.00
N GLU A 654 -8.84 5.72 -26.91
CA GLU A 654 -8.21 7.04 -26.88
C GLU A 654 -9.32 8.11 -26.76
N PRO A 655 -9.09 9.20 -25.99
CA PRO A 655 -10.13 10.14 -25.56
C PRO A 655 -11.07 10.69 -26.65
N TRP A 656 -10.60 10.74 -27.90
CA TRP A 656 -11.33 11.32 -29.04
C TRP A 656 -12.26 10.35 -29.77
N LEU A 657 -12.32 9.08 -29.37
CA LEU A 657 -13.09 8.05 -30.07
C LEU A 657 -14.58 8.01 -29.69
N PHE A 658 -15.03 8.87 -28.77
CA PHE A 658 -16.38 8.83 -28.18
C PHE A 658 -17.30 9.99 -28.62
N GLY A 659 -17.02 10.58 -29.79
CA GLY A 659 -17.77 11.70 -30.35
C GLY A 659 -17.34 13.05 -29.78
N GLU A 660 -17.66 14.13 -30.50
CA GLU A 660 -17.12 15.48 -30.25
C GLU A 660 -17.45 16.00 -28.85
N LYS A 661 -18.71 15.82 -28.39
CA LYS A 661 -19.14 16.26 -27.06
C LYS A 661 -18.33 15.62 -25.93
N ASN A 662 -18.20 14.29 -25.94
CA ASN A 662 -17.46 13.58 -24.89
C ASN A 662 -15.96 13.88 -24.96
N THR A 663 -15.42 13.99 -26.19
CA THR A 663 -14.03 14.41 -26.43
C THR A 663 -13.74 15.77 -25.80
N GLN A 664 -14.65 16.74 -25.97
CA GLN A 664 -14.51 18.06 -25.36
C GLN A 664 -14.50 17.98 -23.84
N ILE A 665 -15.43 17.23 -23.22
CA ILE A 665 -15.51 17.13 -21.76
C ILE A 665 -14.26 16.44 -21.18
N ILE A 666 -13.78 15.37 -21.82
CA ILE A 666 -12.55 14.69 -21.41
C ILE A 666 -11.34 15.62 -21.57
N ARG A 667 -11.25 16.36 -22.69
CA ARG A 667 -10.22 17.37 -22.91
C ARG A 667 -10.21 18.40 -21.77
N GLU A 668 -11.38 18.91 -21.38
CA GLU A 668 -11.50 19.92 -20.31
C GLU A 668 -11.03 19.37 -18.96
N ALA A 669 -11.42 18.13 -18.61
CA ALA A 669 -10.93 17.47 -17.40
C ALA A 669 -9.40 17.32 -17.38
N ILE A 670 -8.81 16.89 -18.50
CA ILE A 670 -7.35 16.77 -18.63
C ILE A 670 -6.69 18.15 -18.56
N ARG A 671 -7.20 19.18 -19.24
CA ARG A 671 -6.64 20.54 -19.16
C ARG A 671 -6.70 21.11 -17.75
N GLU A 672 -7.78 20.85 -17.01
CA GLU A 672 -7.93 21.27 -15.63
C GLU A 672 -6.85 20.64 -14.73
N ARG A 673 -6.57 19.34 -14.91
CA ARG A 673 -5.42 18.68 -14.28
C ARG A 673 -4.10 19.40 -14.58
N TYR A 674 -3.84 19.74 -15.84
CA TYR A 674 -2.60 20.43 -16.22
C TYR A 674 -2.49 21.83 -15.58
N VAL A 675 -3.59 22.57 -15.54
CA VAL A 675 -3.66 23.87 -14.86
C VAL A 675 -3.37 23.75 -13.35
N LEU A 676 -3.82 22.66 -12.72
CA LEU A 676 -3.66 22.38 -11.29
C LEU A 676 -2.27 21.80 -10.93
N LEU A 677 -1.43 21.44 -11.90
CA LEU A 677 -0.13 20.81 -11.64
C LEU A 677 0.78 21.55 -10.64
N PRO A 678 0.86 22.89 -10.59
CA PRO A 678 1.66 23.57 -9.55
C PRO A 678 1.21 23.22 -8.13
N TYR A 679 -0.11 23.16 -7.92
CA TYR A 679 -0.67 22.77 -6.63
C TYR A 679 -0.36 21.30 -6.33
N LEU A 680 -0.63 20.39 -7.27
CA LEU A 680 -0.32 18.97 -7.08
C LEU A 680 1.17 18.73 -6.82
N TYR A 681 2.06 19.42 -7.53
CA TYR A 681 3.51 19.31 -7.32
C TYR A 681 3.91 19.81 -5.93
N THR A 682 3.26 20.86 -5.43
CA THR A 682 3.44 21.35 -4.05
C THR A 682 2.99 20.31 -3.03
N LEU A 683 1.86 19.63 -3.26
CA LEU A 683 1.41 18.56 -2.37
C LEU A 683 2.39 17.39 -2.35
N PHE A 684 2.94 17.01 -3.51
CA PHE A 684 3.98 15.99 -3.57
C PHE A 684 5.30 16.41 -2.92
N TYR A 685 5.64 17.70 -2.95
CA TYR A 685 6.74 18.24 -2.17
C TYR A 685 6.48 18.11 -0.66
N ARG A 686 5.27 18.43 -0.18
CA ARG A 686 4.89 18.20 1.23
C ARG A 686 4.86 16.71 1.60
N ALA A 687 4.42 15.83 0.71
CA ALA A 687 4.51 14.38 0.92
C ALA A 687 5.97 13.91 1.05
N HIS A 688 6.89 14.55 0.31
CA HIS A 688 8.31 14.25 0.33
C HIS A 688 9.03 14.80 1.57
N THR A 689 8.69 16.01 2.03
CA THR A 689 9.42 16.68 3.13
C THR A 689 8.73 16.53 4.49
N GLU A 690 7.41 16.52 4.52
CA GLU A 690 6.59 16.55 5.74
C GLU A 690 5.78 15.26 5.98
N ALA A 691 5.87 14.28 5.06
CA ALA A 691 5.08 13.05 5.07
C ALA A 691 3.56 13.26 4.98
N GLU A 692 3.10 14.42 4.49
CA GLU A 692 1.68 14.68 4.39
C GLU A 692 1.05 14.00 3.15
N PRO A 693 -0.04 13.22 3.31
CA PRO A 693 -0.69 12.59 2.17
C PRO A 693 -1.21 13.62 1.15
N VAL A 694 -1.10 13.31 -0.14
CA VAL A 694 -1.61 14.19 -1.22
C VAL A 694 -3.14 14.16 -1.26
N MET A 695 -3.72 12.96 -1.23
CA MET A 695 -5.16 12.71 -1.22
C MET A 695 -5.56 12.25 0.18
N ARG A 696 -6.52 12.94 0.81
CA ARG A 696 -6.83 12.83 2.24
C ARG A 696 -8.33 12.56 2.44
N PRO A 697 -8.72 11.59 3.28
CA PRO A 697 -10.09 11.56 3.81
C PRO A 697 -10.41 12.85 4.56
N LEU A 698 -11.68 13.24 4.60
CA LEU A 698 -12.10 14.49 5.27
C LEU A 698 -11.70 14.51 6.75
N TRP A 699 -11.76 13.38 7.46
CA TRP A 699 -11.42 13.31 8.88
C TRP A 699 -9.99 13.72 9.21
N ILE A 700 -9.04 13.66 8.26
CA ILE A 700 -7.67 14.16 8.48
C ILE A 700 -7.67 15.68 8.67
N GLU A 701 -8.47 16.40 7.89
CA GLU A 701 -8.57 17.87 7.93
C GLU A 701 -9.59 18.34 8.98
N PHE A 702 -10.51 17.45 9.38
CA PHE A 702 -11.60 17.71 10.32
C PHE A 702 -11.67 16.63 11.42
N PRO A 703 -10.60 16.46 12.21
CA PRO A 703 -10.45 15.32 13.13
C PRO A 703 -11.48 15.29 14.26
N GLU A 704 -12.07 16.42 14.62
CA GLU A 704 -13.08 16.47 15.68
C GLU A 704 -14.53 16.26 15.17
N LYS A 705 -14.72 16.18 13.85
CA LYS A 705 -16.04 16.14 13.21
C LYS A 705 -16.42 14.70 12.84
N LEU A 706 -17.15 14.03 13.72
CA LEU A 706 -17.56 12.62 13.58
C LEU A 706 -18.24 12.31 12.24
N GLU A 707 -18.99 13.27 11.68
CA GLU A 707 -19.66 13.13 10.39
C GLU A 707 -18.71 12.86 9.22
N THR A 708 -17.41 13.14 9.38
CA THR A 708 -16.39 12.94 8.34
C THR A 708 -15.71 11.57 8.37
N PHE A 709 -15.87 10.80 9.46
CA PHE A 709 -15.06 9.62 9.72
C PHE A 709 -15.35 8.46 8.77
N GLY A 710 -16.59 8.37 8.27
CA GLY A 710 -17.03 7.35 7.32
C GLY A 710 -17.18 7.83 5.88
N VAL A 711 -16.74 9.05 5.56
CA VAL A 711 -16.88 9.61 4.21
C VAL A 711 -15.82 9.03 3.28
N GLU A 712 -16.27 8.43 2.18
CA GLU A 712 -15.40 7.71 1.23
C GLU A 712 -15.71 7.96 -0.26
N ASP A 713 -16.72 8.79 -0.56
CA ASP A 713 -17.12 9.21 -1.91
C ASP A 713 -16.62 10.62 -2.29
N GLU A 714 -16.06 11.35 -1.32
CA GLU A 714 -15.37 12.62 -1.50
C GLU A 714 -14.09 12.66 -0.67
N TYR A 715 -13.18 13.55 -1.06
CA TYR A 715 -11.86 13.65 -0.45
C TYR A 715 -11.29 15.05 -0.57
N MET A 716 -10.29 15.32 0.26
CA MET A 716 -9.47 16.52 0.17
C MET A 716 -8.21 16.23 -0.66
N LEU A 717 -7.83 17.16 -1.54
CA LEU A 717 -6.48 17.26 -2.08
C LEU A 717 -5.74 18.32 -1.30
N GLY A 718 -4.73 17.91 -0.53
CA GLY A 718 -4.13 18.78 0.48
C GLY A 718 -5.17 19.28 1.47
N ASN A 719 -4.98 20.50 1.96
CA ASN A 719 -5.94 21.19 2.84
C ASN A 719 -6.91 22.11 2.10
N ALA A 720 -6.77 22.27 0.76
CA ALA A 720 -7.43 23.35 0.03
C ALA A 720 -8.60 22.95 -0.86
N LEU A 721 -8.59 21.76 -1.47
CA LEU A 721 -9.63 21.36 -2.43
C LEU A 721 -10.40 20.14 -1.94
N LEU A 722 -11.71 20.28 -1.77
CA LEU A 722 -12.64 19.16 -1.62
C LEU A 722 -13.12 18.74 -3.02
N VAL A 723 -13.03 17.45 -3.32
CA VAL A 723 -13.42 16.86 -4.60
C VAL A 723 -14.46 15.77 -4.36
N TYR A 724 -15.60 15.88 -5.05
CA TYR A 724 -16.62 14.82 -5.11
C TYR A 724 -16.74 14.36 -6.56
N PRO A 725 -16.13 13.22 -6.96
CA PRO A 725 -16.37 12.63 -8.27
C PRO A 725 -17.80 12.12 -8.43
N VAL A 726 -18.41 12.31 -9.60
CA VAL A 726 -19.72 11.72 -9.90
C VAL A 726 -19.51 10.26 -10.33
N THR A 727 -19.87 9.32 -9.46
CA THR A 727 -19.62 7.89 -9.65
C THR A 727 -20.88 7.05 -9.85
N ASP A 728 -22.01 7.69 -10.14
CA ASP A 728 -23.28 7.01 -10.41
C ASP A 728 -23.80 7.37 -11.81
N LYS A 729 -24.37 6.37 -12.48
CA LYS A 729 -24.92 6.49 -13.83
C LYS A 729 -26.09 7.47 -13.88
N GLU A 730 -26.11 8.32 -14.91
CA GLU A 730 -27.18 9.28 -15.19
C GLU A 730 -27.50 10.28 -14.06
N ALA A 731 -26.58 10.43 -13.09
CA ALA A 731 -26.77 11.31 -11.94
C ALA A 731 -27.09 12.75 -12.36
N LYS A 732 -28.11 13.34 -11.69
CA LYS A 732 -28.56 14.74 -11.89
C LYS A 732 -28.22 15.64 -10.70
N ALA A 733 -27.94 15.03 -9.55
CA ALA A 733 -27.46 15.70 -8.37
C ALA A 733 -26.70 14.70 -7.50
N VAL A 734 -25.80 15.19 -6.67
CA VAL A 734 -25.06 14.42 -5.65
C VAL A 734 -25.16 15.11 -4.29
N SER A 735 -24.92 14.37 -3.21
CA SER A 735 -24.95 14.89 -1.85
C SER A 735 -23.52 15.08 -1.36
N VAL A 736 -23.04 16.32 -1.32
CA VAL A 736 -21.68 16.68 -0.93
C VAL A 736 -21.69 17.14 0.52
N LEU A 737 -20.80 16.65 1.37
CA LEU A 737 -20.62 17.20 2.71
C LEU A 737 -19.55 18.31 2.65
N LEU A 738 -19.93 19.53 3.00
CA LEU A 738 -19.01 20.63 3.25
C LEU A 738 -18.79 20.76 4.77
N PRO A 739 -17.74 20.14 5.33
CA PRO A 739 -17.50 20.10 6.78
C PRO A 739 -17.00 21.45 7.33
N GLY A 740 -17.05 21.57 8.66
CA GLY A 740 -16.67 22.77 9.40
C GLY A 740 -17.75 23.86 9.29
N SER A 741 -18.63 23.96 10.29
CA SER A 741 -19.68 24.99 10.28
C SER A 741 -19.13 26.42 10.33
N GLU A 742 -17.90 26.55 10.81
CA GLU A 742 -17.07 27.75 10.87
C GLU A 742 -16.34 28.04 9.55
N GLU A 743 -16.26 27.08 8.63
CA GLU A 743 -15.51 27.20 7.39
C GLU A 743 -16.28 27.93 6.29
N VAL A 744 -15.54 28.58 5.40
CA VAL A 744 -16.07 29.13 4.14
C VAL A 744 -15.63 28.23 3.01
N TRP A 745 -16.56 27.89 2.11
CA TRP A 745 -16.27 27.10 0.92
C TRP A 745 -16.63 27.89 -0.33
N TYR A 746 -15.89 27.69 -1.41
CA TYR A 746 -16.10 28.32 -2.71
C TYR A 746 -16.22 27.24 -3.78
N ASP A 747 -17.22 27.30 -4.66
CA ASP A 747 -17.22 26.51 -5.90
C ASP A 747 -15.95 26.82 -6.67
N PHE A 748 -15.09 25.82 -6.89
CA PHE A 748 -13.75 26.03 -7.42
C PHE A 748 -13.77 26.59 -8.85
N ARG A 749 -14.75 26.20 -9.68
CA ARG A 749 -14.83 26.61 -11.09
C ARG A 749 -15.45 27.98 -11.27
N LYS A 750 -16.54 28.24 -10.54
CA LYS A 750 -17.25 29.53 -10.59
C LYS A 750 -16.61 30.58 -9.69
N PHE A 751 -15.75 30.14 -8.78
CA PHE A 751 -15.14 30.93 -7.72
C PHE A 751 -16.20 31.71 -6.90
N LYS A 752 -17.36 31.08 -6.70
CA LYS A 752 -18.48 31.65 -5.96
C LYS A 752 -18.52 31.03 -4.58
N ARG A 753 -18.61 31.88 -3.55
CA ARG A 753 -18.85 31.44 -2.17
C ARG A 753 -20.11 30.59 -2.09
N MET A 754 -20.02 29.48 -1.37
CA MET A 754 -21.17 28.67 -0.99
C MET A 754 -21.91 29.39 0.14
N GLU A 755 -23.24 29.45 0.08
CA GLU A 755 -24.05 30.08 1.12
C GLU A 755 -24.41 29.06 2.22
N ASP A 756 -24.73 27.83 1.82
CA ASP A 756 -25.10 26.73 2.72
C ASP A 756 -23.89 25.87 3.14
N ARG A 757 -24.01 25.13 4.25
CA ARG A 757 -22.97 24.25 4.82
C ARG A 757 -23.54 22.88 5.21
N GLY A 758 -22.69 21.92 5.53
CA GLY A 758 -23.09 20.55 5.83
C GLY A 758 -23.37 19.76 4.56
N THR A 759 -24.29 18.79 4.61
CA THR A 759 -24.64 17.98 3.44
C THR A 759 -25.55 18.75 2.48
N LEU A 760 -25.02 19.07 1.30
CA LEU A 760 -25.69 19.85 0.27
C LEU A 760 -26.02 19.00 -0.96
N LYS A 761 -27.21 19.20 -1.51
CA LYS A 761 -27.59 18.60 -2.79
C LYS A 761 -27.10 19.46 -3.95
N ILE A 762 -26.02 19.03 -4.61
CA ILE A 762 -25.38 19.77 -5.70
C ILE A 762 -25.86 19.24 -7.04
N PRO A 763 -26.45 20.07 -7.93
CA PRO A 763 -26.86 19.64 -9.26
C PRO A 763 -25.64 19.35 -10.15
N VAL A 764 -25.70 18.23 -10.87
CA VAL A 764 -24.64 17.80 -11.78
C VAL A 764 -25.19 17.50 -13.18
N THR A 765 -24.35 17.76 -14.16
CA THR A 765 -24.50 17.40 -15.57
C THR A 765 -23.26 16.63 -15.98
N LEU A 766 -23.22 16.08 -17.19
CA LEU A 766 -22.04 15.38 -17.68
C LEU A 766 -20.78 16.27 -17.71
N GLU A 767 -20.95 17.58 -17.85
CA GLU A 767 -19.87 18.56 -18.02
C GLU A 767 -19.24 19.01 -16.70
N ASN A 768 -19.86 18.72 -15.55
CA ASN A 768 -19.34 19.17 -14.27
C ASN A 768 -19.11 18.05 -13.24
N ILE A 769 -18.13 18.33 -12.37
CA ILE A 769 -17.77 17.57 -11.17
C ILE A 769 -17.74 18.58 -10.02
N PRO A 770 -18.40 18.33 -8.88
CA PRO A 770 -18.33 19.21 -7.72
C PRO A 770 -16.92 19.27 -7.12
N ILE A 771 -16.38 20.48 -7.07
CA ILE A 771 -15.07 20.77 -6.48
C ILE A 771 -15.20 22.09 -5.72
N PHE A 772 -14.67 22.13 -4.50
CA PHE A 772 -14.80 23.28 -3.63
C PHE A 772 -13.43 23.66 -3.05
N GLN A 773 -13.10 24.94 -3.11
CA GLN A 773 -11.93 25.49 -2.45
C GLN A 773 -12.29 25.95 -1.03
N ARG A 774 -11.53 25.50 -0.05
CA ARG A 774 -11.64 25.92 1.35
C ARG A 774 -11.13 27.36 1.51
N GLY A 775 -11.84 28.18 2.27
CA GLY A 775 -11.40 29.52 2.67
C GLY A 775 -10.11 29.48 3.49
N GLY A 776 -9.33 30.55 3.45
CA GLY A 776 -8.00 30.61 4.07
C GLY A 776 -6.90 29.90 3.26
N THR A 777 -7.16 29.56 1.99
CA THR A 777 -6.18 28.84 1.15
C THR A 777 -5.79 29.61 -0.11
N VAL A 778 -4.56 29.40 -0.55
CA VAL A 778 -4.01 29.94 -1.80
C VAL A 778 -3.58 28.77 -2.68
N ILE A 779 -4.12 28.71 -3.89
CA ILE A 779 -3.81 27.66 -4.86
C ILE A 779 -3.07 28.28 -6.04
N PRO A 780 -1.82 27.86 -6.33
CA PRO A 780 -1.15 28.23 -7.56
C PRO A 780 -1.67 27.40 -8.73
N LEU A 781 -2.03 28.08 -9.79
CA LEU A 781 -2.53 27.51 -11.04
C LEU A 781 -1.65 28.00 -12.20
N LYS A 782 -1.58 27.24 -13.29
CA LYS A 782 -1.06 27.78 -14.56
C LYS A 782 -2.19 28.51 -15.28
N THR A 783 -1.91 29.67 -15.87
CA THR A 783 -2.93 30.47 -16.59
C THR A 783 -3.48 29.76 -17.83
N ALA A 784 -2.80 28.71 -18.32
CA ALA A 784 -3.26 27.85 -19.39
C ALA A 784 -2.61 26.45 -19.30
N ALA A 785 -3.27 25.44 -19.85
CA ALA A 785 -2.67 24.14 -20.10
C ALA A 785 -1.74 24.19 -21.33
N GLY A 786 -0.62 23.46 -21.27
CA GLY A 786 0.25 23.19 -22.42
C GLY A 786 -0.08 21.84 -23.05
N LYS A 787 0.72 21.42 -24.06
CA LYS A 787 0.59 20.09 -24.70
C LYS A 787 1.16 18.95 -23.86
N SER A 788 2.12 19.26 -23.00
CA SER A 788 2.70 18.42 -21.95
C SER A 788 3.22 19.33 -20.83
N THR A 789 3.63 18.77 -19.69
CA THR A 789 4.13 19.56 -18.55
C THR A 789 5.30 20.48 -18.91
N GLU A 790 6.22 20.01 -19.75
CA GLU A 790 7.42 20.74 -20.17
C GLU A 790 7.12 21.86 -21.19
N TRP A 791 5.91 21.88 -21.78
CA TRP A 791 5.42 23.06 -22.52
C TRP A 791 4.91 24.17 -21.59
N MET A 792 4.69 23.86 -20.31
CA MET A 792 4.12 24.78 -19.33
C MET A 792 5.16 25.52 -18.50
N THR A 793 6.45 25.22 -18.65
CA THR A 793 7.54 25.84 -17.88
C THR A 793 7.46 27.36 -17.91
N ASN A 794 7.20 27.95 -19.08
CA ASN A 794 7.14 29.41 -19.27
C ASN A 794 5.72 29.99 -19.21
N ILE A 795 4.70 29.16 -18.94
CA ILE A 795 3.33 29.66 -18.74
C ILE A 795 3.24 30.31 -17.35
N SER A 796 2.62 31.48 -17.31
CA SER A 796 2.47 32.27 -16.07
C SER A 796 1.63 31.53 -15.02
N TYR A 797 1.82 31.93 -13.77
CA TYR A 797 1.02 31.44 -12.65
C TYR A 797 -0.13 32.41 -12.36
N GLU A 798 -1.29 31.86 -12.02
CA GLU A 798 -2.41 32.56 -11.36
C GLU A 798 -2.43 32.08 -9.90
N LEU A 799 -2.56 33.01 -8.94
CA LEU A 799 -2.78 32.66 -7.54
C LEU A 799 -4.27 32.85 -7.22
N ARG A 800 -4.94 31.77 -6.84
CA ARG A 800 -6.34 31.80 -6.44
C ARG A 800 -6.45 31.84 -4.92
N VAL A 801 -6.83 33.00 -4.40
CA VAL A 801 -6.91 33.29 -2.95
C VAL A 801 -8.35 33.23 -2.47
N ALA A 802 -8.71 32.17 -1.74
CA ALA A 802 -10.02 32.05 -1.11
C ALA A 802 -9.94 32.57 0.34
N LEU A 803 -10.67 33.64 0.67
CA LEU A 803 -10.63 34.26 2.00
C LEU A 803 -11.41 33.43 3.04
N ASN A 804 -10.99 33.47 4.31
CA ASN A 804 -11.64 32.75 5.42
C ASN A 804 -12.75 33.56 6.12
N THR A 805 -12.89 34.85 5.80
CA THR A 805 -13.84 35.78 6.41
C THR A 805 -14.43 36.71 5.35
N GLU A 806 -15.56 37.36 5.65
CA GLU A 806 -16.06 38.44 4.79
C GLU A 806 -15.08 39.62 4.84
N PRO A 807 -14.70 40.22 3.69
CA PRO A 807 -13.99 41.49 3.71
C PRO A 807 -14.88 42.50 4.42
N SER A 808 -14.43 42.97 5.59
CA SER A 808 -15.02 44.17 6.19
C SER A 808 -14.98 45.27 5.13
N THR A 809 -16.02 46.08 5.03
CA THR A 809 -16.16 47.17 4.04
C THR A 809 -15.14 48.33 4.22
N SER A 810 -14.04 48.09 4.94
CA SER A 810 -12.91 49.00 5.09
C SER A 810 -11.74 48.50 4.24
N PRO A 811 -11.05 49.38 3.49
CA PRO A 811 -9.88 48.99 2.70
C PRO A 811 -8.72 48.62 3.65
N LEU A 812 -8.54 47.32 3.91
CA LEU A 812 -7.36 46.76 4.54
C LEU A 812 -6.73 45.78 3.54
N GLU A 813 -5.92 46.34 2.63
CA GLU A 813 -5.07 45.57 1.71
C GLU A 813 -3.74 45.12 2.35
N GLU A 814 -3.50 45.33 3.65
CA GLU A 814 -2.19 45.02 4.26
C GLU A 814 -2.21 43.97 5.39
N GLU A 815 -3.32 43.72 6.09
CA GLU A 815 -3.33 42.82 7.27
C GLU A 815 -3.48 41.32 6.93
N ALA A 816 -4.01 40.97 5.74
CA ALA A 816 -4.14 39.57 5.34
C ALA A 816 -2.78 38.90 5.02
N ALA A 817 -1.72 39.68 4.87
CA ALA A 817 -0.36 39.19 4.68
C ALA A 817 0.33 38.79 6.01
N GLU A 818 -0.12 39.29 7.16
CA GLU A 818 0.60 39.10 8.44
C GLU A 818 0.20 37.83 9.21
N ASN A 819 -0.96 37.22 8.93
CA ASN A 819 -1.33 35.90 9.47
C ASN A 819 -0.76 34.73 8.63
N TRP A 820 0.28 34.99 7.85
CA TRP A 820 0.98 34.00 7.04
C TRP A 820 2.02 33.24 7.87
N GLN A 821 1.62 32.09 8.42
CA GLN A 821 2.57 31.10 8.99
C GLN A 821 2.42 29.68 8.39
N GLY A 822 1.61 29.48 7.35
CA GLY A 822 1.20 28.13 6.92
C GLY A 822 1.76 27.57 5.60
N THR A 823 2.30 28.39 4.70
CA THR A 823 2.67 27.92 3.35
C THR A 823 3.79 28.76 2.73
N ASN A 824 5.05 28.37 2.97
CA ASN A 824 6.21 28.85 2.22
C ASN A 824 6.11 28.36 0.75
N PHE A 825 5.37 29.08 -0.08
CA PHE A 825 5.20 28.79 -1.52
C PHE A 825 6.43 29.16 -2.37
N LEU A 826 7.42 29.88 -1.82
CA LEU A 826 8.49 30.50 -2.60
C LEU A 826 9.81 29.72 -2.66
N ASP A 827 9.97 28.63 -1.91
CA ASP A 827 11.21 27.84 -1.86
C ASP A 827 11.14 26.54 -2.67
N MET A 828 10.48 26.54 -3.85
CA MET A 828 10.55 25.39 -4.75
C MET A 828 11.80 25.45 -5.63
N PRO A 829 12.69 24.44 -5.62
CA PRO A 829 13.71 24.30 -6.65
C PRO A 829 13.03 23.94 -7.97
N VAL A 830 12.82 24.94 -8.83
CA VAL A 830 12.43 24.74 -10.23
C VAL A 830 13.69 24.37 -11.02
N GLN A 831 14.18 23.14 -10.86
CA GLN A 831 15.10 22.49 -11.81
C GLN A 831 14.79 20.99 -11.96
#